data_AF-A0A8C5GC76-F1
#
_entry.id   AF-A0A8C5GC76-F1
#
_cell.length_a   1.000
_cell.length_b   1.000
_cell.length_c   1.000
_cell.angle_alpha   90.00
_cell.angle_beta   90.00
_cell.angle_gamma   90.00
#
_symmetry.space_group_name_H-M   'P 1'
#
loop_
_entity.id
_entity.type
_entity.pdbx_description
1 polymer ?
#
loop_
_entity_poly.entity_id
_entity_poly.type
_entity_poly.pdbx_seq_one_letter_code
_entity_poly.pdbx_strand_id
1 'polypeptide(L)'
;MKEVGGYIQKQVAYLSGGRGEDSSVIVTLPECSAFSDIPDEALTKVFTYLTVIPRTRQPGVKFIIILDRRLDTWASIKTALARIAASFPGNLHLVLVLRPTSFFHRTVTDIGFRFSQEDFMLKMPVVLLSSVTDLLRYIDENQLTSEFGGTLDYCHSDWIVLRTAIESFAVTVKDIAQMLQAFGTELAETELLDDGKTIEYLLESHTDKYNKLKEAIRSVSKEGRHLLSSLDSTSKGDDPQWDVKLLGQLRDMEAAFDGFFEKHHLKLHQYLQLLRYEKSFQELCLDHLLAQERELHTSVNTLPQTEQALKKLDGLESNAKEVMARAQIIILHGHQLSAGHHYAMALIMQRCNELRHHCDTLSVALKTKQSLFLQTHQLLLSLGLAQTWCDDGAYLLANQLVDKFQSKEGAQAALKDIEKFLEEAPSMLSSGVDVLMIEYEAVITPHLQMIQNRQTSLRKLADKHVRPVQLVAPRPENPPRSKSPLFSPKHGTAVRNPHPSVLLSVLILLVCESLWARLTMPSGTLPLSLCVNVCVCVCVCHSHVMRELIETERIYVEELLCVLLGYRAEMDNAELSGLLPPILRSKRDILFGNMPEIYNFHSRVFLQDLEGCLEAPEGVGACFLQRKECFQMYEWYCQNKLRSEALWRQFCDCDFFQECQKKLEHKLGLDSYLLKPIQRLTKYQLLLKELLKYSADSEGTSDLQGALTAMLDLLKSVNDSMHQISITGYEGDICELGRVLMQGSFSVWISHKKGPTRMKELARFKPMQRHLFLYEKALLLCKRREEHGEGADKTPSYSFKHCLKMTAVGITENVKGDGKKFEIWYSGREEVYVVQVRSTNIERIFFLKGMKLKNLKIRTTLTGIQLIQLTDEIKGSKNKQLEKYTVYT
;
A
#
# COMPACT_ATOMS: atom_id res chain seq x y z
N MET A 1 14.05 53.63 -3.17
CA MET A 1 13.80 55.07 -2.96
C MET A 1 13.83 55.53 -1.49
N LYS A 2 13.23 54.83 -0.51
CA LYS A 2 13.13 55.32 0.90
C LYS A 2 14.44 55.79 1.56
N GLU A 3 15.56 55.13 1.29
CA GLU A 3 16.87 55.47 1.90
C GLU A 3 17.68 56.51 1.13
N VAL A 4 17.39 56.72 -0.16
CA VAL A 4 18.19 57.55 -1.07
C VAL A 4 17.41 58.75 -1.64
N GLY A 5 16.10 58.82 -1.40
CA GLY A 5 15.19 59.76 -2.05
C GLY A 5 15.58 61.22 -1.85
N GLY A 6 16.05 61.59 -0.66
CA GLY A 6 16.52 62.95 -0.39
C GLY A 6 17.77 63.36 -1.18
N TYR A 7 18.64 62.41 -1.53
CA TYR A 7 19.83 62.67 -2.36
C TYR A 7 19.48 62.68 -3.85
N ILE A 8 18.58 61.78 -4.27
CA ILE A 8 18.07 61.75 -5.64
C ILE A 8 17.31 63.05 -5.95
N GLN A 9 16.43 63.51 -5.05
CA GLN A 9 15.70 64.78 -5.18
C GLN A 9 16.61 66.01 -5.27
N LYS A 10 17.79 65.96 -4.63
CA LYS A 10 18.83 66.98 -4.74
C LYS A 10 19.72 66.82 -5.98
N GLN A 11 19.38 65.90 -6.89
CA GLN A 11 20.12 65.60 -8.12
C GLN A 11 21.61 65.30 -7.89
N VAL A 12 21.97 64.65 -6.78
CA VAL A 12 23.37 64.22 -6.53
C VAL A 12 23.92 63.38 -7.69
N ALA A 13 23.09 62.47 -8.19
CA ALA A 13 23.28 61.72 -9.42
C ALA A 13 21.91 61.28 -9.93
N TYR A 14 21.73 61.16 -11.24
CA TYR A 14 20.48 60.68 -11.83
C TYR A 14 20.71 59.90 -13.12
N LEU A 15 19.66 59.19 -13.55
CA LEU A 15 19.57 58.51 -14.84
C LEU A 15 18.58 59.27 -15.72
N SER A 16 19.06 59.80 -16.84
CA SER A 16 18.18 60.43 -17.84
C SER A 16 17.46 59.41 -18.73
N GLY A 17 17.97 58.18 -18.80
CA GLY A 17 17.50 57.15 -19.73
C GLY A 17 18.43 56.94 -20.93
N GLY A 18 19.36 57.87 -21.16
CA GLY A 18 20.32 57.81 -22.26
C GLY A 18 21.22 56.57 -22.25
N ARG A 19 21.70 56.22 -23.45
CA ARG A 19 22.60 55.09 -23.74
C ARG A 19 23.80 55.55 -24.57
N GLY A 20 24.97 54.94 -24.33
CA GLY A 20 26.11 55.03 -25.26
C GLY A 20 26.04 53.98 -26.37
N GLU A 21 26.97 54.02 -27.33
CA GLU A 21 27.02 53.15 -28.53
C GLU A 21 26.87 51.64 -28.22
N ASP A 22 27.48 51.15 -27.12
CA ASP A 22 27.41 49.75 -26.67
C ASP A 22 26.17 49.43 -25.79
N SER A 23 25.11 50.24 -25.83
CA SER A 23 24.02 50.22 -24.84
C SER A 23 24.49 50.45 -23.39
N SER A 24 25.62 51.14 -23.24
CA SER A 24 26.17 51.51 -21.93
C SER A 24 25.22 52.50 -21.23
N VAL A 25 25.00 52.33 -19.94
CA VAL A 25 24.07 53.19 -19.17
C VAL A 25 24.76 54.49 -18.81
N ILE A 26 24.11 55.62 -19.10
CA ILE A 26 24.62 56.95 -18.74
C ILE A 26 24.09 57.33 -17.35
N VAL A 27 25.01 57.64 -16.43
CA VAL A 27 24.74 58.22 -15.12
C VAL A 27 25.28 59.64 -15.11
N THR A 28 24.41 60.61 -14.83
CA THR A 28 24.82 62.02 -14.78
C THR A 28 24.99 62.48 -13.34
N LEU A 29 26.14 63.06 -13.04
CA LEU A 29 26.42 63.83 -11.84
C LEU A 29 26.45 65.30 -12.25
N PRO A 30 25.36 66.05 -12.06
CA PRO A 30 25.30 67.44 -12.44
C PRO A 30 26.18 68.29 -11.52
N GLU A 31 26.29 69.57 -11.85
CA GLU A 31 26.95 70.56 -11.02
C GLU A 31 26.32 70.57 -9.61
N CYS A 32 27.12 70.25 -8.59
CA CYS A 32 26.66 70.13 -7.21
C CYS A 32 27.76 70.62 -6.26
N SER A 33 27.65 71.86 -5.81
CA SER A 33 28.66 72.50 -4.94
C SER A 33 28.87 71.79 -3.60
N ALA A 34 27.87 71.07 -3.11
CA ALA A 34 27.92 70.30 -1.87
C ALA A 34 28.31 68.81 -2.09
N PHE A 35 28.78 68.42 -3.29
CA PHE A 35 29.11 67.02 -3.58
C PHE A 35 30.13 66.43 -2.59
N SER A 36 31.11 67.24 -2.20
CA SER A 36 32.13 66.87 -1.20
C SER A 36 31.57 66.61 0.20
N ASP A 37 30.42 67.19 0.54
CA ASP A 37 29.80 67.08 1.88
C ASP A 37 28.90 65.85 2.03
N ILE A 38 28.64 65.13 0.95
CA ILE A 38 27.81 63.92 0.96
C ILE A 38 28.60 62.81 1.68
N PRO A 39 28.03 62.06 2.64
CA PRO A 39 28.73 60.94 3.26
C PRO A 39 29.01 59.80 2.25
N ASP A 40 30.16 59.14 2.35
CA ASP A 40 30.55 58.05 1.43
C ASP A 40 29.56 56.88 1.45
N GLU A 41 28.98 56.56 2.62
CA GLU A 41 27.94 55.52 2.72
C GLU A 41 26.67 55.90 1.93
N ALA A 42 26.26 57.17 1.99
CA ALA A 42 25.10 57.66 1.25
C ALA A 42 25.36 57.67 -0.26
N LEU A 43 26.56 58.09 -0.68
CA LEU A 43 26.98 58.07 -2.08
C LEU A 43 27.00 56.65 -2.65
N THR A 44 27.55 55.69 -1.89
CA THR A 44 27.52 54.26 -2.25
C THR A 44 26.08 53.74 -2.38
N LYS A 45 25.17 54.10 -1.46
CA LYS A 45 23.74 53.73 -1.56
C LYS A 45 23.07 54.33 -2.80
N VAL A 46 23.36 55.58 -3.14
CA VAL A 46 22.83 56.25 -4.35
C VAL A 46 23.32 55.53 -5.61
N PHE A 47 24.63 55.27 -5.74
CA PHE A 47 25.14 54.54 -6.91
C PHE A 47 24.63 53.10 -6.97
N THR A 48 24.53 52.40 -5.84
CA THR A 48 23.94 51.06 -5.78
C THR A 48 22.49 51.08 -6.24
N TYR A 49 21.71 52.08 -5.82
CA TYR A 49 20.34 52.24 -6.27
C TYR A 49 20.26 52.47 -7.78
N LEU A 50 21.02 53.42 -8.32
CA LEU A 50 20.99 53.77 -9.75
C LEU A 50 21.50 52.62 -10.63
N THR A 51 22.52 51.87 -10.21
CA THR A 51 23.07 50.74 -10.99
C THR A 51 22.16 49.51 -11.02
N VAL A 52 21.20 49.39 -10.09
CA VAL A 52 20.19 48.31 -10.07
C VAL A 52 18.97 48.62 -10.95
N ILE A 53 18.77 49.89 -11.34
CA ILE A 53 17.63 50.31 -12.17
C ILE A 53 17.72 49.76 -13.61
N PRO A 54 18.84 49.89 -14.34
CA PRO A 54 19.03 49.26 -15.64
C PRO A 54 19.06 47.73 -15.50
N ARG A 55 18.10 47.04 -16.11
CA ARG A 55 17.86 45.61 -15.90
C ARG A 55 18.29 44.69 -17.06
N THR A 56 19.18 45.13 -17.95
CA THR A 56 19.81 44.20 -18.90
C THR A 56 20.59 43.17 -18.07
N ARG A 57 20.01 41.98 -17.87
CA ARG A 57 20.59 40.82 -17.19
C ARG A 57 21.71 40.19 -18.04
N GLN A 58 22.57 41.02 -18.62
CA GLN A 58 23.79 40.58 -19.25
C GLN A 58 24.92 40.79 -18.24
N PRO A 59 25.69 39.74 -17.89
CA PRO A 59 26.96 39.94 -17.20
C PRO A 59 27.79 40.96 -17.99
N GLY A 60 28.14 42.09 -17.37
CA GLY A 60 29.02 43.09 -17.98
C GLY A 60 28.38 44.41 -18.45
N VAL A 61 27.16 44.77 -18.02
CA VAL A 61 26.57 46.11 -18.30
C VAL A 61 27.57 47.21 -17.93
N LYS A 62 27.95 47.98 -18.95
CA LYS A 62 28.90 49.09 -18.86
C LYS A 62 28.19 50.37 -18.45
N PHE A 63 28.84 51.16 -17.60
CA PHE A 63 28.35 52.48 -17.19
C PHE A 63 29.25 53.58 -17.71
N ILE A 64 28.64 54.67 -18.19
CA ILE A 64 29.31 55.92 -18.54
C ILE A 64 28.87 56.96 -17.51
N ILE A 65 29.83 57.66 -16.90
CA ILE A 65 29.53 58.78 -16.02
C ILE A 65 29.78 60.10 -16.74
N ILE A 66 28.78 60.97 -16.77
CA ILE A 66 28.96 62.39 -17.09
C ILE A 66 29.12 63.14 -15.77
N LEU A 67 30.29 63.73 -15.55
CA LEU A 67 30.62 64.52 -14.37
C LEU A 67 30.69 66.00 -14.76
N ASP A 68 29.66 66.76 -14.42
CA ASP A 68 29.61 68.20 -14.67
C ASP A 68 30.21 68.98 -13.49
N ARG A 69 31.34 69.63 -13.74
CA ARG A 69 32.13 70.39 -12.75
C ARG A 69 32.62 71.70 -13.35
N ARG A 70 31.82 72.32 -14.22
CA ARG A 70 32.17 73.56 -14.93
C ARG A 70 32.32 74.76 -14.00
N LEU A 71 31.68 74.74 -12.83
CA LEU A 71 31.75 75.83 -11.84
C LEU A 71 32.68 75.51 -10.66
N ASP A 72 33.40 74.39 -10.73
CA ASP A 72 34.10 73.81 -9.59
C ASP A 72 35.63 74.04 -9.63
N THR A 73 36.35 73.60 -8.60
CA THR A 73 37.83 73.66 -8.59
C THR A 73 38.48 72.34 -9.04
N TRP A 74 39.72 72.40 -9.52
CA TRP A 74 40.49 71.18 -9.87
C TRP A 74 40.66 70.21 -8.69
N ALA A 75 40.75 70.71 -7.46
CA ALA A 75 40.79 69.86 -6.25
C ALA A 75 39.44 69.14 -6.02
N SER A 76 38.32 69.82 -6.29
CA SER A 76 36.98 69.22 -6.25
C SER A 76 36.84 68.09 -7.27
N ILE A 77 37.31 68.28 -8.51
CA ILE A 77 37.27 67.24 -9.56
C ILE A 77 38.06 65.99 -9.15
N LYS A 78 39.29 66.15 -8.64
CA LYS A 78 40.11 65.02 -8.17
C LYS A 78 39.43 64.25 -7.03
N THR A 79 38.84 64.98 -6.09
CA THR A 79 38.11 64.40 -4.96
C THR A 79 36.87 63.65 -5.45
N ALA A 80 36.11 64.21 -6.39
CA ALA A 80 34.93 63.56 -6.95
C ALA A 80 35.28 62.26 -7.69
N LEU A 81 36.34 62.26 -8.49
CA LEU A 81 36.81 61.05 -9.19
C LEU A 81 37.26 59.95 -8.21
N ALA A 82 38.00 60.31 -7.15
CA ALA A 82 38.41 59.36 -6.11
C ALA A 82 37.21 58.74 -5.37
N ARG A 83 36.16 59.52 -5.14
CA ARG A 83 34.96 59.05 -4.45
C ARG A 83 34.06 58.20 -5.35
N ILE A 84 33.92 58.57 -6.63
CA ILE A 84 33.25 57.72 -7.63
C ILE A 84 33.97 56.38 -7.73
N ALA A 85 35.28 56.40 -7.86
CA ALA A 85 36.13 55.21 -7.88
C ALA A 85 35.92 54.26 -6.70
N ALA A 86 35.82 54.82 -5.48
CA ALA A 86 35.67 54.03 -4.27
C ALA A 86 34.23 53.51 -4.06
N SER A 87 33.22 54.27 -4.49
CA SER A 87 31.81 54.01 -4.17
C SER A 87 31.00 53.37 -5.30
N PHE A 88 31.48 53.37 -6.55
CA PHE A 88 30.69 52.89 -7.69
C PHE A 88 30.70 51.35 -7.77
N PRO A 89 29.54 50.67 -7.68
CA PRO A 89 29.48 49.21 -7.55
C PRO A 89 29.43 48.46 -8.90
N GLY A 90 29.35 49.17 -10.03
CA GLY A 90 29.16 48.61 -11.36
C GLY A 90 30.43 48.57 -12.23
N ASN A 91 30.31 48.01 -13.44
CA ASN A 91 31.38 48.01 -14.44
C ASN A 91 31.48 49.39 -15.10
N LEU A 92 32.20 50.30 -14.45
CA LEU A 92 32.43 51.65 -14.94
C LEU A 92 33.37 51.61 -16.16
N HIS A 93 32.84 51.99 -17.32
CA HIS A 93 33.54 51.91 -18.59
C HIS A 93 34.26 53.20 -18.96
N LEU A 94 33.63 54.36 -18.70
CA LEU A 94 34.13 55.66 -19.12
C LEU A 94 33.62 56.76 -18.18
N VAL A 95 34.46 57.74 -17.87
CA VAL A 95 34.06 58.98 -17.18
C VAL A 95 34.37 60.18 -18.07
N LEU A 96 33.33 60.92 -18.45
CA LEU A 96 33.39 62.16 -19.22
C LEU A 96 33.26 63.34 -18.27
N VAL A 97 34.29 64.18 -18.18
CA VAL A 97 34.35 65.29 -17.22
C VAL A 97 34.26 66.62 -17.95
N LEU A 98 33.21 67.40 -17.69
CA LEU A 98 33.10 68.79 -18.14
C LEU A 98 33.83 69.71 -17.14
N ARG A 99 34.97 70.26 -17.56
CA ARG A 99 35.86 71.04 -16.68
C ARG A 99 35.56 72.56 -16.72
N PRO A 100 36.00 73.33 -15.71
CA PRO A 100 35.88 74.79 -15.69
C PRO A 100 36.61 75.46 -16.84
N THR A 101 36.02 76.51 -17.40
CA THR A 101 36.52 77.21 -18.61
C THR A 101 37.15 78.59 -18.35
N SER A 102 37.36 79.03 -17.10
CA SER A 102 37.92 80.36 -16.80
C SER A 102 39.28 80.26 -16.10
N PHE A 103 40.31 81.09 -16.35
CA PHE A 103 40.72 81.99 -17.44
C PHE A 103 42.18 82.37 -17.08
N PHE A 104 43.19 81.87 -17.81
CA PHE A 104 44.56 82.40 -18.04
C PHE A 104 45.56 81.27 -18.38
N HIS A 105 46.32 81.52 -19.45
CA HIS A 105 47.43 80.75 -20.03
C HIS A 105 47.15 79.52 -20.89
N ARG A 106 46.96 79.83 -22.17
CA ARG A 106 46.98 78.97 -23.35
C ARG A 106 48.38 78.42 -23.70
N THR A 107 49.29 78.15 -22.75
CA THR A 107 50.63 77.63 -23.13
C THR A 107 51.51 76.92 -22.07
N VAL A 108 51.06 76.62 -20.84
CA VAL A 108 51.95 75.95 -19.85
C VAL A 108 51.34 74.74 -19.10
N THR A 109 50.05 74.44 -19.23
CA THR A 109 49.42 73.31 -18.50
C THR A 109 49.27 72.00 -19.29
N ASP A 110 49.77 71.91 -20.53
CA ASP A 110 49.81 70.63 -21.27
C ASP A 110 51.04 69.76 -20.92
N ILE A 111 51.99 70.27 -20.12
CA ILE A 111 53.22 69.53 -19.73
C ILE A 111 53.21 69.12 -18.23
N GLY A 112 52.31 69.66 -17.41
CA GLY A 112 52.31 69.42 -15.94
C GLY A 112 51.23 68.49 -15.40
N PHE A 113 50.23 68.12 -16.19
CA PHE A 113 49.16 67.20 -15.75
C PHE A 113 48.97 66.07 -16.75
N ARG A 114 50.03 65.28 -16.94
CA ARG A 114 49.83 63.87 -17.28
C ARG A 114 49.16 63.25 -16.07
N PHE A 115 47.85 63.01 -16.15
CA PHE A 115 47.18 62.08 -15.26
C PHE A 115 47.92 60.75 -15.37
N SER A 116 48.86 60.53 -14.46
CA SER A 116 49.50 59.25 -14.27
C SER A 116 48.39 58.27 -13.97
N GLN A 117 48.26 57.23 -14.80
CA GLN A 117 47.33 56.13 -14.59
C GLN A 117 47.60 55.38 -13.28
N GLU A 118 48.69 55.73 -12.58
CA GLU A 118 49.14 55.19 -11.29
C GLU A 118 48.65 56.00 -10.08
N ASP A 119 48.23 57.27 -10.24
CA ASP A 119 47.82 58.14 -9.11
C ASP A 119 46.43 57.82 -8.58
N PHE A 120 45.61 57.15 -9.38
CA PHE A 120 44.32 56.61 -8.98
C PHE A 120 44.33 55.13 -9.37
N MET A 121 43.96 54.24 -8.45
CA MET A 121 43.85 52.78 -8.67
C MET A 121 42.70 52.41 -9.64
N LEU A 122 42.63 53.07 -10.80
CA LEU A 122 41.54 53.03 -11.76
C LEU A 122 42.05 52.51 -13.09
N LYS A 123 41.71 51.27 -13.40
CA LYS A 123 42.03 50.62 -14.70
C LYS A 123 41.20 51.17 -15.88
N MET A 124 40.55 52.34 -15.76
CA MET A 124 39.51 52.82 -16.68
C MET A 124 39.74 54.26 -17.19
N PRO A 125 39.32 54.59 -18.42
CA PRO A 125 39.58 55.88 -19.06
C PRO A 125 38.75 57.04 -18.48
N VAL A 126 39.41 58.17 -18.22
CA VAL A 126 38.80 59.45 -17.87
C VAL A 126 39.11 60.46 -18.97
N VAL A 127 38.09 61.10 -19.53
CA VAL A 127 38.24 62.07 -20.63
C VAL A 127 37.80 63.45 -20.14
N LEU A 128 38.70 64.42 -20.27
CA LEU A 128 38.45 65.83 -19.92
C LEU A 128 37.96 66.58 -21.15
N LEU A 129 36.73 67.10 -21.07
CA LEU A 129 36.06 67.82 -22.14
C LEU A 129 36.15 69.33 -21.91
N SER A 130 36.36 70.09 -22.98
CA SER A 130 36.52 71.56 -22.89
C SER A 130 35.21 72.30 -23.14
N SER A 131 34.22 71.62 -23.69
CA SER A 131 32.90 72.16 -24.00
C SER A 131 31.84 71.05 -23.94
N VAL A 132 30.58 71.45 -23.79
CA VAL A 132 29.43 70.53 -23.86
C VAL A 132 29.34 69.88 -25.25
N THR A 133 29.70 70.59 -26.32
CA THR A 133 29.74 70.04 -27.69
C THR A 133 30.74 68.90 -27.87
N ASP A 134 31.76 68.78 -27.01
CA ASP A 134 32.70 67.65 -27.06
C ASP A 134 32.06 66.34 -26.58
N LEU A 135 30.95 66.38 -25.82
CA LEU A 135 30.20 65.17 -25.41
C LEU A 135 29.63 64.41 -26.62
N LEU A 136 29.25 65.13 -27.68
CA LEU A 136 28.67 64.57 -28.91
C LEU A 136 29.66 63.71 -29.71
N ARG A 137 30.95 63.68 -29.33
CA ARG A 137 31.94 62.75 -29.90
C ARG A 137 31.88 61.35 -29.29
N TYR A 138 31.19 61.21 -28.15
CA TYR A 138 31.13 59.97 -27.36
C TYR A 138 29.70 59.46 -27.14
N ILE A 139 28.71 60.36 -27.18
CA ILE A 139 27.30 60.04 -26.93
C ILE A 139 26.46 60.75 -27.98
N ASP A 140 25.56 60.01 -28.63
CA ASP A 140 24.64 60.56 -29.62
C ASP A 140 23.76 61.68 -29.05
N GLU A 141 23.44 62.67 -29.90
CA GLU A 141 22.63 63.84 -29.53
C GLU A 141 21.26 63.45 -28.96
N ASN A 142 20.65 62.37 -29.45
CA ASN A 142 19.35 61.87 -28.98
C ASN A 142 19.42 61.10 -27.64
N GLN A 143 20.62 60.88 -27.08
CA GLN A 143 20.85 60.21 -25.80
C GLN A 143 21.29 61.17 -24.69
N LEU A 144 21.45 62.46 -25.00
CA LEU A 144 21.81 63.51 -24.05
C LEU A 144 20.64 64.47 -23.80
N THR A 145 20.52 64.95 -22.56
CA THR A 145 19.52 65.97 -22.20
C THR A 145 19.92 67.34 -22.75
N SER A 146 18.94 68.25 -22.86
CA SER A 146 19.13 69.59 -23.43
C SER A 146 20.21 70.43 -22.74
N GLU A 147 20.40 70.25 -21.43
CA GLU A 147 21.45 70.89 -20.63
C GLU A 147 22.88 70.47 -21.05
N PHE A 148 23.01 69.33 -21.72
CA PHE A 148 24.24 68.80 -22.31
C PHE A 148 24.24 68.85 -23.84
N GLY A 149 23.40 69.69 -24.44
CA GLY A 149 23.38 69.92 -25.89
C GLY A 149 22.74 68.80 -26.71
N GLY A 150 21.91 67.96 -26.09
CA GLY A 150 21.16 66.91 -26.77
C GLY A 150 19.65 67.17 -26.89
N THR A 151 18.93 66.17 -27.38
CA THR A 151 17.47 66.22 -27.66
C THR A 151 16.65 65.25 -26.81
N LEU A 152 17.27 64.51 -25.88
CA LEU A 152 16.57 63.60 -24.97
C LEU A 152 15.69 64.39 -23.98
N ASP A 153 14.39 64.12 -24.02
CA ASP A 153 13.43 64.71 -23.09
C ASP A 153 13.54 64.04 -21.72
N TYR A 154 13.86 64.82 -20.70
CA TYR A 154 14.01 64.34 -19.32
C TYR A 154 13.52 65.39 -18.34
N CYS A 155 12.55 65.00 -17.51
CA CYS A 155 12.08 65.79 -16.39
C CYS A 155 12.36 65.05 -15.08
N HIS A 156 13.20 65.64 -14.23
CA HIS A 156 13.64 65.00 -13.00
C HIS A 156 12.50 64.80 -11.99
N SER A 157 11.59 65.77 -11.86
CA SER A 157 10.41 65.66 -10.98
C SER A 157 9.47 64.55 -11.44
N ASP A 158 9.23 64.45 -12.75
CA ASP A 158 8.34 63.42 -13.30
C ASP A 158 8.95 62.03 -13.14
N TRP A 159 10.26 61.92 -13.35
CA TRP A 159 11.00 60.68 -13.09
C TRP A 159 10.87 60.25 -11.62
N ILE A 160 10.98 61.17 -10.65
CA ILE A 160 10.81 60.85 -9.22
C ILE A 160 9.39 60.39 -8.91
N VAL A 161 8.38 61.12 -9.38
CA VAL A 161 6.96 60.79 -9.15
C VAL A 161 6.67 59.41 -9.70
N LEU A 162 7.07 59.16 -10.94
CA LEU A 162 6.88 57.89 -11.59
C LEU A 162 7.60 56.77 -10.85
N ARG A 163 8.89 56.95 -10.55
CA ARG A 163 9.68 55.92 -9.87
C ARG A 163 9.13 55.57 -8.49
N THR A 164 8.62 56.56 -7.77
CA THR A 164 7.96 56.37 -6.47
C THR A 164 6.68 55.57 -6.61
N ALA A 165 5.86 55.86 -7.63
CA ALA A 165 4.63 55.13 -7.91
C ALA A 165 4.91 53.65 -8.28
N ILE A 166 5.95 53.39 -9.10
CA ILE A 166 6.38 52.02 -9.45
C ILE A 166 6.83 51.24 -8.22
N GLU A 167 7.65 51.84 -7.36
CA GLU A 167 8.14 51.17 -6.16
C GLU A 167 7.01 50.94 -5.14
N SER A 168 6.08 51.88 -5.01
CA SER A 168 4.87 51.71 -4.18
C SER A 168 4.04 50.54 -4.66
N PHE A 169 3.78 50.46 -5.98
CA PHE A 169 3.07 49.34 -6.59
C PHE A 169 3.80 48.00 -6.41
N ALA A 170 5.13 47.97 -6.51
CA ALA A 170 5.90 46.76 -6.25
C ALA A 170 5.78 46.27 -4.79
N VAL A 171 5.64 47.20 -3.83
CA VAL A 171 5.35 46.85 -2.42
C VAL A 171 3.95 46.27 -2.28
N THR A 172 2.93 46.88 -2.88
CA THR A 172 1.55 46.35 -2.78
C THR A 172 1.44 44.95 -3.39
N VAL A 173 2.07 44.68 -4.55
CA VAL A 173 2.15 43.33 -5.15
C VAL A 173 2.83 42.33 -4.20
N LYS A 174 3.89 42.76 -3.50
CA LYS A 174 4.58 41.91 -2.51
C LYS A 174 3.68 41.61 -1.31
N ASP A 175 2.90 42.58 -0.84
CA ASP A 175 1.98 42.40 0.29
C ASP A 175 0.86 41.41 -0.07
N ILE A 176 0.27 41.53 -1.28
CA ILE A 176 -0.67 40.53 -1.80
C ILE A 176 -0.03 39.14 -1.83
N ALA A 177 1.21 39.03 -2.30
CA ALA A 177 1.92 37.75 -2.35
C ALA A 177 2.09 37.12 -0.96
N GLN A 178 2.39 37.93 0.05
CA GLN A 178 2.50 37.47 1.44
C GLN A 178 1.16 37.02 2.01
N MET A 179 0.07 37.74 1.73
CA MET A 179 -1.27 37.34 2.17
C MET A 179 -1.71 36.02 1.53
N LEU A 180 -1.47 35.85 0.23
CA LEU A 180 -1.73 34.59 -0.48
C LEU A 180 -0.91 33.43 0.08
N GLN A 181 0.36 33.69 0.41
CA GLN A 181 1.22 32.69 1.02
C GLN A 181 0.70 32.29 2.41
N ALA A 182 0.33 33.25 3.26
CA ALA A 182 -0.18 32.99 4.60
C ALA A 182 -1.48 32.18 4.57
N PHE A 183 -2.42 32.56 3.69
CA PHE A 183 -3.66 31.82 3.52
C PHE A 183 -3.44 30.43 2.90
N GLY A 184 -2.52 30.31 1.93
CA GLY A 184 -2.10 29.02 1.40
C GLY A 184 -1.54 28.08 2.48
N THR A 185 -0.77 28.62 3.43
CA THR A 185 -0.28 27.89 4.61
C THR A 185 -1.43 27.50 5.55
N GLU A 186 -2.38 28.39 5.82
CA GLU A 186 -3.57 28.08 6.63
C GLU A 186 -4.36 26.90 6.04
N LEU A 187 -4.66 26.95 4.74
CA LEU A 187 -5.37 25.87 4.03
C LEU A 187 -4.59 24.54 4.06
N ALA A 188 -3.26 24.63 3.97
CA ALA A 188 -2.33 23.50 4.03
C ALA A 188 -2.28 22.84 5.42
N GLU A 189 -2.35 23.63 6.48
CA GLU A 189 -2.20 23.19 7.88
C GLU A 189 -3.55 22.91 8.56
N THR A 190 -4.68 23.14 7.88
CA THR A 190 -6.01 22.89 8.43
C THR A 190 -6.20 21.41 8.78
N GLU A 191 -6.44 21.12 10.06
CA GLU A 191 -6.80 19.78 10.53
C GLU A 191 -8.26 19.46 10.18
N LEU A 192 -8.50 18.30 9.56
CA LEU A 192 -9.84 17.82 9.23
C LEU A 192 -10.35 16.95 10.38
N LEU A 193 -11.40 17.41 11.05
CA LEU A 193 -12.09 16.71 12.14
C LEU A 193 -13.28 15.92 11.58
N ASP A 194 -13.68 14.85 12.26
CA ASP A 194 -14.75 13.92 11.84
C ASP A 194 -16.19 14.45 12.07
N ASP A 195 -16.34 15.77 12.27
CA ASP A 195 -17.64 16.43 12.45
C ASP A 195 -18.04 17.21 11.18
N GLY A 196 -19.14 16.78 10.57
CA GLY A 196 -19.65 17.38 9.33
C GLY A 196 -19.96 18.88 9.44
N LYS A 197 -20.46 19.35 10.60
CA LYS A 197 -20.78 20.78 10.80
C LYS A 197 -19.54 21.65 10.83
N THR A 198 -18.48 21.17 11.48
CA THR A 198 -17.18 21.87 11.50
C THR A 198 -16.57 21.97 10.10
N ILE A 199 -16.68 20.92 9.29
CA ILE A 199 -16.20 20.94 7.89
C ILE A 199 -17.00 21.90 7.01
N GLU A 200 -18.33 21.97 7.20
CA GLU A 200 -19.19 22.96 6.52
C GLU A 200 -18.76 24.39 6.84
N TYR A 201 -18.55 24.71 8.13
CA TYR A 201 -18.07 26.02 8.55
C TYR A 201 -16.69 26.36 7.97
N LEU A 202 -15.76 25.39 7.95
CA LEU A 202 -14.45 25.58 7.33
C LEU A 202 -14.54 25.86 5.83
N LEU A 203 -15.43 25.15 5.12
CA LEU A 203 -15.68 25.38 3.68
C LEU A 203 -16.16 26.83 3.45
N GLU A 204 -17.14 27.28 4.22
CA GLU A 204 -17.69 28.64 4.13
C GLU A 204 -16.62 29.70 4.45
N SER A 205 -15.91 29.55 5.56
CA SER A 205 -14.87 30.47 6.01
C SER A 205 -13.73 30.60 5.00
N HIS A 206 -13.25 29.47 4.46
CA HIS A 206 -12.20 29.47 3.43
C HIS A 206 -12.67 30.12 2.13
N THR A 207 -13.92 29.91 1.74
CA THR A 207 -14.51 30.50 0.53
C THR A 207 -14.65 32.01 0.66
N ASP A 208 -15.08 32.52 1.82
CA ASP A 208 -15.14 33.95 2.10
C ASP A 208 -13.75 34.61 2.05
N LYS A 209 -12.74 34.01 2.69
CA LYS A 209 -11.35 34.50 2.64
C LYS A 209 -10.78 34.51 1.22
N TYR A 210 -11.04 33.47 0.44
CA TYR A 210 -10.65 33.40 -0.97
C TYR A 210 -11.26 34.55 -1.79
N ASN A 211 -12.56 34.82 -1.62
CA ASN A 211 -13.25 35.90 -2.33
C ASN A 211 -12.65 37.28 -1.99
N LYS A 212 -12.37 37.54 -0.71
CA LYS A 212 -11.72 38.77 -0.25
C LYS A 212 -10.34 38.96 -0.87
N LEU A 213 -9.52 37.90 -0.92
CA LEU A 213 -8.21 37.93 -1.57
C LEU A 213 -8.32 38.19 -3.08
N LYS A 214 -9.31 37.60 -3.76
CA LYS A 214 -9.57 37.87 -5.18
C LYS A 214 -9.96 39.31 -5.44
N GLU A 215 -10.77 39.91 -4.59
CA GLU A 215 -11.11 41.34 -4.67
C GLU A 215 -9.86 42.22 -4.50
N ALA A 216 -8.99 41.90 -3.53
CA ALA A 216 -7.74 42.62 -3.32
C ALA A 216 -6.81 42.54 -4.56
N ILE A 217 -6.63 41.34 -5.14
CA ILE A 217 -5.85 41.15 -6.38
C ILE A 217 -6.45 41.97 -7.54
N ARG A 218 -7.77 41.96 -7.71
CA ARG A 218 -8.45 42.73 -8.76
C ARG A 218 -8.24 44.23 -8.58
N SER A 219 -8.29 44.72 -7.35
CA SER A 219 -8.02 46.12 -7.01
C SER A 219 -6.60 46.53 -7.37
N VAL A 220 -5.59 45.77 -6.90
CA VAL A 220 -4.18 46.04 -7.22
C VAL A 220 -3.91 45.92 -8.72
N SER A 221 -4.53 44.94 -9.39
CA SER A 221 -4.43 44.82 -10.85
C SER A 221 -5.00 46.04 -11.59
N LYS A 222 -6.07 46.64 -11.07
CA LYS A 222 -6.64 47.88 -11.63
C LYS A 222 -5.71 49.07 -11.40
N GLU A 223 -5.14 49.21 -10.21
CA GLU A 223 -4.14 50.23 -9.89
C GLU A 223 -2.92 50.13 -10.81
N GLY A 224 -2.37 48.93 -11.00
CA GLY A 224 -1.23 48.72 -11.90
C GLY A 224 -1.54 49.02 -13.36
N ARG A 225 -2.76 48.75 -13.84
CA ARG A 225 -3.20 49.17 -15.19
C ARG A 225 -3.34 50.68 -15.31
N HIS A 226 -3.80 51.37 -14.27
CA HIS A 226 -3.87 52.84 -14.26
C HIS A 226 -2.48 53.48 -14.25
N LEU A 227 -1.57 52.92 -13.46
CA LEU A 227 -0.15 53.29 -13.48
C LEU A 227 0.40 53.17 -14.90
N LEU A 228 0.20 52.02 -15.54
CA LEU A 228 0.62 51.75 -16.92
C LEU A 228 0.04 52.74 -17.93
N SER A 229 -1.26 53.03 -17.86
CA SER A 229 -1.87 54.02 -18.77
C SER A 229 -1.31 55.43 -18.60
N SER A 230 -0.82 55.77 -17.40
CA SER A 230 -0.19 57.07 -17.13
C SER A 230 1.22 57.16 -17.70
N LEU A 231 1.88 56.02 -17.89
CA LEU A 231 3.22 55.90 -18.48
C LEU A 231 3.20 55.99 -20.00
N ASP A 232 2.24 55.32 -20.63
CA ASP A 232 2.07 55.32 -22.09
C ASP A 232 1.74 56.73 -22.63
N SER A 233 1.15 57.61 -21.81
CA SER A 233 0.95 59.02 -22.17
C SER A 233 2.21 59.88 -22.14
N THR A 234 3.30 59.40 -21.50
CA THR A 234 4.54 60.16 -21.27
C THR A 234 5.76 59.65 -22.05
N SER A 235 5.71 58.48 -22.70
CA SER A 235 6.85 57.90 -23.42
C SER A 235 6.51 57.50 -24.86
N LYS A 236 7.17 58.14 -25.85
CA LYS A 236 7.29 57.64 -27.23
C LYS A 236 8.68 57.02 -27.45
N GLY A 237 9.09 56.10 -26.59
CA GLY A 237 10.38 55.41 -26.71
C GLY A 237 10.31 53.97 -26.21
N ASP A 238 10.81 53.05 -27.05
CA ASP A 238 10.90 51.61 -26.79
C ASP A 238 11.68 51.30 -25.49
N ASP A 239 10.97 50.99 -24.39
CA ASP A 239 11.24 49.84 -23.51
C ASP A 239 10.18 49.71 -22.37
N PRO A 240 8.94 49.27 -22.65
CA PRO A 240 7.90 49.03 -21.63
C PRO A 240 8.05 47.65 -20.94
N GLN A 241 9.27 47.26 -20.57
CA GLN A 241 9.57 45.89 -20.13
C GLN A 241 9.26 45.62 -18.64
N TRP A 242 9.26 46.65 -17.78
CA TRP A 242 8.96 46.48 -16.36
C TRP A 242 7.44 46.37 -16.10
N ASP A 243 6.66 47.02 -16.95
CA ASP A 243 5.20 47.15 -16.94
C ASP A 243 4.47 45.80 -17.06
N VAL A 244 4.89 45.00 -18.04
CA VAL A 244 4.29 43.69 -18.32
C VAL A 244 4.69 42.66 -17.26
N LYS A 245 5.82 42.87 -16.56
CA LYS A 245 6.40 41.85 -15.68
C LYS A 245 5.77 41.82 -14.28
N LEU A 246 5.54 42.96 -13.63
CA LEU A 246 4.91 43.00 -12.30
C LEU A 246 3.43 42.63 -12.37
N LEU A 247 2.71 43.18 -13.36
CA LEU A 247 1.34 42.77 -13.65
C LEU A 247 1.26 41.30 -14.10
N GLY A 248 2.24 40.83 -14.87
CA GLY A 248 2.38 39.41 -15.22
C GLY A 248 2.59 38.53 -14.00
N GLN A 249 3.48 38.91 -13.08
CA GLN A 249 3.71 38.19 -11.83
C GLN A 249 2.47 38.12 -10.95
N LEU A 250 1.71 39.22 -10.84
CA LEU A 250 0.46 39.26 -10.09
C LEU A 250 -0.59 38.31 -10.71
N ARG A 251 -0.73 38.31 -12.03
CA ARG A 251 -1.63 37.40 -12.76
C ARG A 251 -1.21 35.93 -12.62
N ASP A 252 0.09 35.64 -12.74
CA ASP A 252 0.61 34.28 -12.61
C ASP A 252 0.39 33.75 -11.17
N MET A 253 0.54 34.63 -10.17
CA MET A 253 0.26 34.33 -8.77
C MET A 253 -1.23 34.10 -8.51
N GLU A 254 -2.11 34.91 -9.09
CA GLU A 254 -3.56 34.72 -9.05
C GLU A 254 -3.96 33.37 -9.66
N ALA A 255 -3.49 33.06 -10.87
CA ALA A 255 -3.80 31.81 -11.56
C ALA A 255 -3.30 30.57 -10.79
N ALA A 256 -2.10 30.65 -10.21
CA ALA A 256 -1.56 29.59 -9.36
C ALA A 256 -2.41 29.37 -8.10
N PHE A 257 -2.88 30.46 -7.49
CA PHE A 257 -3.72 30.43 -6.31
C PHE A 257 -5.12 29.90 -6.60
N ASP A 258 -5.77 30.33 -7.69
CA ASP A 258 -7.06 29.79 -8.15
C ASP A 258 -6.96 28.27 -8.34
N GLY A 259 -5.94 27.82 -9.07
CA GLY A 259 -5.72 26.39 -9.31
C GLY A 259 -5.42 25.58 -8.04
N PHE A 260 -4.89 26.21 -7.00
CA PHE A 260 -4.71 25.60 -5.68
C PHE A 260 -6.01 25.55 -4.89
N PHE A 261 -6.74 26.66 -4.82
CA PHE A 261 -7.97 26.79 -4.06
C PHE A 261 -9.06 25.87 -4.61
N GLU A 262 -9.26 25.81 -5.93
CA GLU A 262 -10.25 24.90 -6.55
C GLU A 262 -10.02 23.43 -6.16
N LYS A 263 -8.76 23.01 -6.13
CA LYS A 263 -8.40 21.64 -5.71
C LYS A 263 -8.66 21.41 -4.23
N HIS A 264 -8.32 22.39 -3.38
CA HIS A 264 -8.56 22.33 -1.94
C HIS A 264 -10.06 22.30 -1.63
N HIS A 265 -10.82 23.19 -2.24
CA HIS A 265 -12.27 23.31 -2.12
C HIS A 265 -12.97 22.01 -2.56
N LEU A 266 -12.60 21.46 -3.72
CA LEU A 266 -13.10 20.16 -4.18
C LEU A 266 -12.80 19.05 -3.18
N LYS A 267 -11.59 19.01 -2.62
CA LYS A 267 -11.18 18.00 -1.64
C LYS A 267 -12.02 18.10 -0.35
N LEU A 268 -12.21 19.30 0.20
CA LEU A 268 -13.02 19.51 1.40
C LEU A 268 -14.49 19.14 1.15
N HIS A 269 -15.01 19.52 -0.02
CA HIS A 269 -16.37 19.19 -0.42
C HIS A 269 -16.58 17.67 -0.57
N GLN A 270 -15.66 16.96 -1.21
CA GLN A 270 -15.70 15.50 -1.30
C GLN A 270 -15.55 14.83 0.08
N TYR A 271 -14.74 15.41 0.98
CA TYR A 271 -14.64 14.90 2.36
C TYR A 271 -15.99 15.01 3.09
N LEU A 272 -16.67 16.15 2.97
CA LEU A 272 -18.02 16.35 3.52
C LEU A 272 -19.04 15.38 2.90
N GLN A 273 -18.99 15.16 1.58
CA GLN A 273 -19.84 14.17 0.91
C GLN A 273 -19.64 12.76 1.47
N LEU A 274 -18.38 12.36 1.71
CA LEU A 274 -18.07 11.07 2.30
C LEU A 274 -18.60 10.95 3.73
N LEU A 275 -18.41 11.96 4.58
CA LEU A 275 -18.93 11.95 5.95
C LEU A 275 -20.45 11.79 5.98
N ARG A 276 -21.17 12.54 5.12
CA ARG A 276 -22.62 12.41 4.98
C ARG A 276 -23.02 11.03 4.48
N TYR A 277 -22.28 10.48 3.51
CA TYR A 277 -22.54 9.14 2.98
C TYR A 277 -22.34 8.03 4.02
N GLU A 278 -21.20 8.04 4.74
CA GLU A 278 -20.90 7.08 5.81
C GLU A 278 -21.91 7.18 6.95
N LYS A 279 -22.35 8.40 7.31
CA LYS A 279 -23.42 8.59 8.29
C LYS A 279 -24.72 7.92 7.84
N SER A 280 -25.16 8.17 6.60
CA SER A 280 -26.36 7.52 6.06
C SER A 280 -26.22 6.00 6.02
N PHE A 281 -25.03 5.48 5.70
CA PHE A 281 -24.75 4.04 5.71
C PHE A 281 -24.86 3.44 7.11
N GLN A 282 -24.29 4.10 8.14
CA GLN A 282 -24.33 3.64 9.53
C GLN A 282 -25.71 3.70 10.16
N GLU A 283 -26.51 4.72 9.81
CA GLU A 283 -27.90 4.84 10.28
C GLU A 283 -28.81 3.74 9.72
N LEU A 284 -28.38 3.05 8.66
CA LEU A 284 -29.16 2.00 8.01
C LEU A 284 -29.02 0.67 8.78
N CYS A 285 -29.90 0.46 9.76
CA CYS A 285 -29.93 -0.67 10.71
C CYS A 285 -30.32 -2.03 10.08
N LEU A 286 -29.56 -2.54 9.10
CA LEU A 286 -29.80 -3.87 8.50
C LEU A 286 -29.50 -5.04 9.45
N ASP A 287 -28.50 -4.89 10.33
CA ASP A 287 -28.10 -5.95 11.28
C ASP A 287 -29.21 -6.31 12.25
N HIS A 288 -30.05 -5.34 12.64
CA HIS A 288 -31.19 -5.58 13.51
C HIS A 288 -32.24 -6.48 12.83
N LEU A 289 -32.51 -6.26 11.55
CA LEU A 289 -33.43 -7.09 10.77
C LEU A 289 -32.89 -8.51 10.57
N LEU A 290 -31.59 -8.66 10.31
CA LEU A 290 -30.94 -9.97 10.21
C LEU A 290 -30.96 -10.73 11.55
N ALA A 291 -30.82 -10.02 12.68
CA ALA A 291 -30.96 -10.63 14.00
C ALA A 291 -32.41 -11.09 14.26
N GLN A 292 -33.40 -10.24 13.99
CA GLN A 292 -34.82 -10.60 14.09
C GLN A 292 -35.20 -11.77 13.18
N GLU A 293 -34.63 -11.82 11.97
CA GLU A 293 -34.80 -12.94 11.06
C GLU A 293 -34.26 -14.23 11.70
N ARG A 294 -33.06 -14.22 12.29
CA ARG A 294 -32.45 -15.41 12.93
C ARG A 294 -33.20 -15.86 14.18
N GLU A 295 -33.79 -14.94 14.95
CA GLU A 295 -34.60 -15.25 16.14
C GLU A 295 -35.90 -16.01 15.80
N LEU A 296 -36.40 -15.90 14.56
CA LEU A 296 -37.54 -16.72 14.12
C LEU A 296 -37.12 -18.19 14.00
N HIS A 297 -37.48 -18.99 15.01
CA HIS A 297 -37.26 -20.43 15.07
C HIS A 297 -37.88 -21.16 13.87
N THR A 298 -37.10 -22.06 13.26
CA THR A 298 -37.54 -22.91 12.14
C THR A 298 -38.25 -24.21 12.59
N SER A 299 -38.09 -24.61 13.84
CA SER A 299 -38.76 -25.82 14.38
C SER A 299 -40.17 -25.47 14.88
N VAL A 300 -41.18 -25.75 14.06
CA VAL A 300 -42.59 -25.52 14.39
C VAL A 300 -43.37 -26.81 14.19
N ASN A 301 -44.03 -27.28 15.26
CA ASN A 301 -44.59 -28.63 15.32
C ASN A 301 -46.12 -28.65 15.44
N THR A 302 -46.77 -27.48 15.54
CA THR A 302 -48.24 -27.39 15.67
C THR A 302 -48.78 -26.29 14.77
N LEU A 303 -50.02 -26.47 14.28
CA LEU A 303 -50.66 -25.55 13.34
C LEU A 303 -50.74 -24.10 13.88
N PRO A 304 -51.16 -23.84 15.14
CA PRO A 304 -51.25 -22.47 15.66
C PRO A 304 -49.89 -21.78 15.79
N GLN A 305 -48.84 -22.55 16.12
CA GLN A 305 -47.48 -22.01 16.19
C GLN A 305 -46.98 -21.61 14.79
N THR A 306 -47.32 -22.38 13.75
CA THR A 306 -46.93 -22.09 12.36
C THR A 306 -47.64 -20.86 11.81
N GLU A 307 -48.95 -20.71 12.09
CA GLU A 307 -49.71 -19.51 11.72
C GLU A 307 -49.17 -18.25 12.43
N GLN A 308 -48.81 -18.36 13.71
CA GLN A 308 -48.20 -17.25 14.45
C GLN A 308 -46.82 -16.88 13.89
N ALA A 309 -46.01 -17.86 13.50
CA ALA A 309 -44.70 -17.64 12.88
C ALA A 309 -44.83 -16.94 11.51
N LEU A 310 -45.79 -17.35 10.68
CA LEU A 310 -46.11 -16.69 9.40
C LEU A 310 -46.50 -15.23 9.60
N LYS A 311 -47.39 -14.93 10.55
CA LYS A 311 -47.80 -13.54 10.85
C LYS A 311 -46.64 -12.66 11.30
N LYS A 312 -45.71 -13.20 12.10
CA LYS A 312 -44.49 -12.49 12.50
C LYS A 312 -43.56 -12.25 11.31
N LEU A 313 -43.42 -13.25 10.43
CA LEU A 313 -42.59 -13.17 9.24
C LEU A 313 -43.12 -12.10 8.26
N ASP A 314 -44.43 -12.00 8.06
CA ASP A 314 -45.04 -10.97 7.20
C ASP A 314 -44.74 -9.54 7.70
N GLY A 315 -44.80 -9.33 9.01
CA GLY A 315 -44.43 -8.05 9.63
C GLY A 315 -42.95 -7.70 9.42
N LEU A 316 -42.07 -8.71 9.56
CA LEU A 316 -40.64 -8.55 9.31
C LEU A 316 -40.35 -8.27 7.83
N GLU A 317 -41.04 -8.95 6.91
CA GLU A 317 -40.91 -8.73 5.46
C GLU A 317 -41.34 -7.30 5.06
N SER A 318 -42.41 -6.79 5.66
CA SER A 318 -42.86 -5.42 5.43
C SER A 318 -41.82 -4.38 5.89
N ASN A 319 -41.25 -4.55 7.08
CA ASN A 319 -40.18 -3.67 7.59
C ASN A 319 -38.91 -3.78 6.73
N ALA A 320 -38.52 -5.00 6.34
CA ALA A 320 -37.38 -5.25 5.47
C ALA A 320 -37.52 -4.54 4.12
N LYS A 321 -38.71 -4.53 3.51
CA LYS A 321 -38.95 -3.80 2.25
C LYS A 321 -38.68 -2.31 2.36
N GLU A 322 -39.10 -1.67 3.47
CA GLU A 322 -38.88 -0.25 3.70
C GLU A 322 -37.39 0.09 3.90
N VAL A 323 -36.68 -0.70 4.70
CA VAL A 323 -35.24 -0.52 4.95
C VAL A 323 -34.42 -0.79 3.69
N MET A 324 -34.78 -1.82 2.90
CA MET A 324 -34.13 -2.11 1.62
C MET A 324 -34.35 -0.99 0.59
N ALA A 325 -35.54 -0.36 0.56
CA ALA A 325 -35.79 0.80 -0.31
C ALA A 325 -34.87 1.99 0.06
N ARG A 326 -34.68 2.25 1.36
CA ARG A 326 -33.71 3.25 1.84
C ARG A 326 -32.28 2.87 1.45
N ALA A 327 -31.91 1.58 1.56
CA ALA A 327 -30.59 1.11 1.15
C ALA A 327 -30.34 1.34 -0.35
N GLN A 328 -31.34 1.14 -1.20
CA GLN A 328 -31.25 1.41 -2.64
C GLN A 328 -30.98 2.90 -2.94
N ILE A 329 -31.57 3.82 -2.19
CA ILE A 329 -31.30 5.27 -2.32
C ILE A 329 -29.83 5.57 -1.99
N ILE A 330 -29.30 4.99 -0.91
CA ILE A 330 -27.89 5.16 -0.53
C ILE A 330 -26.96 4.56 -1.58
N ILE A 331 -27.28 3.37 -2.09
CA ILE A 331 -26.51 2.72 -3.17
C ILE A 331 -26.49 3.62 -4.41
N LEU A 332 -27.64 4.17 -4.81
CA LEU A 332 -27.74 5.08 -5.96
C LEU A 332 -26.89 6.34 -5.75
N HIS A 333 -26.98 6.96 -4.57
CA HIS A 333 -26.16 8.12 -4.22
C HIS A 333 -24.66 7.77 -4.27
N GLY A 334 -24.27 6.59 -3.79
CA GLY A 334 -22.88 6.10 -3.89
C GLY A 334 -22.42 5.94 -5.34
N HIS A 335 -23.25 5.40 -6.23
CA HIS A 335 -22.95 5.32 -7.67
C HIS A 335 -22.84 6.70 -8.33
N GLN A 336 -23.67 7.67 -7.94
CA GLN A 336 -23.56 9.04 -8.42
C GLN A 336 -22.23 9.69 -8.01
N LEU A 337 -21.83 9.54 -6.75
CA LEU A 337 -20.52 10.00 -6.27
C LEU A 337 -19.38 9.31 -7.04
N SER A 338 -19.49 8.00 -7.28
CA SER A 338 -18.52 7.24 -8.08
C SER A 338 -18.41 7.75 -9.51
N ALA A 339 -19.53 8.03 -10.19
CA ALA A 339 -19.54 8.60 -11.54
C ALA A 339 -18.93 10.00 -11.58
N GLY A 340 -19.07 10.76 -10.49
CA GLY A 340 -18.38 12.04 -10.27
C GLY A 340 -16.88 11.93 -9.97
N HIS A 341 -16.27 10.75 -10.11
CA HIS A 341 -14.85 10.49 -9.84
C HIS A 341 -14.41 10.88 -8.41
N HIS A 342 -15.27 10.60 -7.42
CA HIS A 342 -15.00 10.89 -6.02
C HIS A 342 -13.70 10.22 -5.51
N TYR A 343 -12.88 10.92 -4.73
CA TYR A 343 -11.57 10.38 -4.28
C TYR A 343 -11.70 9.05 -3.49
N ALA A 344 -12.81 8.88 -2.77
CA ALA A 344 -13.11 7.69 -1.97
C ALA A 344 -13.94 6.64 -2.72
N MET A 345 -13.91 6.64 -4.06
CA MET A 345 -14.70 5.72 -4.90
C MET A 345 -14.59 4.25 -4.46
N ALA A 346 -13.40 3.76 -4.14
CA ALA A 346 -13.21 2.36 -3.72
C ALA A 346 -14.00 2.02 -2.44
N LEU A 347 -13.98 2.92 -1.44
CA LEU A 347 -14.72 2.74 -0.19
C LEU A 347 -16.23 2.83 -0.43
N ILE A 348 -16.69 3.86 -1.16
CA ILE A 348 -18.10 4.06 -1.48
C ILE A 348 -18.65 2.84 -2.23
N MET A 349 -17.92 2.33 -3.23
CA MET A 349 -18.32 1.14 -3.99
C MET A 349 -18.33 -0.12 -3.13
N GLN A 350 -17.38 -0.25 -2.20
CA GLN A 350 -17.40 -1.33 -1.22
C GLN A 350 -18.68 -1.27 -0.37
N ARG A 351 -19.04 -0.11 0.18
CA ARG A 351 -20.28 0.08 0.96
C ARG A 351 -21.54 -0.21 0.15
N CYS A 352 -21.59 0.22 -1.11
CA CYS A 352 -22.68 -0.11 -2.02
C CYS A 352 -22.84 -1.62 -2.22
N ASN A 353 -21.73 -2.34 -2.37
CA ASN A 353 -21.75 -3.80 -2.53
C ASN A 353 -22.13 -4.51 -1.23
N GLU A 354 -21.67 -4.02 -0.07
CA GLU A 354 -22.09 -4.52 1.25
C GLU A 354 -23.59 -4.37 1.45
N LEU A 355 -24.17 -3.18 1.21
CA LEU A 355 -25.62 -2.96 1.30
C LEU A 355 -26.38 -3.87 0.36
N ARG A 356 -25.93 -4.02 -0.89
CA ARG A 356 -26.58 -4.90 -1.88
C ARG A 356 -26.56 -6.34 -1.39
N HIS A 357 -25.42 -6.84 -0.93
CA HIS A 357 -25.28 -8.20 -0.42
C HIS A 357 -26.17 -8.44 0.80
N HIS A 358 -26.23 -7.50 1.75
CA HIS A 358 -27.13 -7.62 2.91
C HIS A 358 -28.60 -7.65 2.50
N CYS A 359 -29.01 -6.79 1.56
CA CYS A 359 -30.39 -6.80 1.03
C CYS A 359 -30.71 -8.13 0.35
N ASP A 360 -29.82 -8.64 -0.50
CA ASP A 360 -30.01 -9.90 -1.21
C ASP A 360 -30.08 -11.09 -0.24
N THR A 361 -29.18 -11.13 0.74
CA THR A 361 -29.14 -12.20 1.75
C THR A 361 -30.39 -12.21 2.61
N LEU A 362 -30.84 -11.05 3.08
CA LEU A 362 -32.07 -10.93 3.87
C LEU A 362 -33.29 -11.33 3.03
N SER A 363 -33.37 -10.88 1.77
CA SER A 363 -34.45 -11.22 0.84
C SER A 363 -34.54 -12.73 0.59
N VAL A 364 -33.40 -13.40 0.36
CA VAL A 364 -33.33 -14.85 0.20
C VAL A 364 -33.74 -15.55 1.49
N ALA A 365 -33.20 -15.17 2.64
CA ALA A 365 -33.52 -15.79 3.93
C ALA A 365 -35.01 -15.71 4.27
N LEU A 366 -35.62 -14.52 4.10
CA LEU A 366 -37.05 -14.31 4.33
C LEU A 366 -37.91 -15.18 3.39
N LYS A 367 -37.58 -15.23 2.09
CA LYS A 367 -38.29 -16.09 1.11
C LYS A 367 -38.16 -17.57 1.44
N THR A 368 -36.97 -18.03 1.83
CA THR A 368 -36.74 -19.43 2.21
C THR A 368 -37.54 -19.79 3.45
N LYS A 369 -37.57 -18.94 4.47
CA LYS A 369 -38.41 -19.17 5.67
C LYS A 369 -39.90 -19.13 5.36
N GLN A 370 -40.34 -18.23 4.48
CA GLN A 370 -41.74 -18.17 4.06
C GLN A 370 -42.17 -19.46 3.36
N SER A 371 -41.35 -19.97 2.43
CA SER A 371 -41.59 -21.25 1.77
C SER A 371 -41.60 -22.42 2.76
N LEU A 372 -40.66 -22.43 3.72
CA LEU A 372 -40.60 -23.48 4.74
C LEU A 372 -41.86 -23.50 5.60
N PHE A 373 -42.27 -22.35 6.15
CA PHE A 373 -43.46 -22.30 7.01
C PHE A 373 -44.74 -22.59 6.24
N LEU A 374 -44.87 -22.16 4.99
CA LEU A 374 -46.01 -22.53 4.13
C LEU A 374 -46.06 -24.04 3.89
N GLN A 375 -44.92 -24.67 3.62
CA GLN A 375 -44.83 -26.12 3.47
C GLN A 375 -45.19 -26.83 4.78
N THR A 376 -44.57 -26.47 5.90
CA THR A 376 -44.87 -27.04 7.23
C THR A 376 -46.34 -26.87 7.60
N HIS A 377 -46.95 -25.73 7.30
CA HIS A 377 -48.38 -25.48 7.51
C HIS A 377 -49.24 -26.46 6.72
N GLN A 378 -48.94 -26.66 5.43
CA GLN A 378 -49.64 -27.62 4.59
C GLN A 378 -49.47 -29.07 5.10
N LEU A 379 -48.28 -29.43 5.59
CA LEU A 379 -48.03 -30.75 6.17
C LEU A 379 -48.81 -30.99 7.45
N LEU A 380 -48.81 -30.04 8.38
CA LEU A 380 -49.55 -30.16 9.63
C LEU A 380 -51.06 -30.24 9.40
N LEU A 381 -51.59 -29.52 8.39
CA LEU A 381 -52.98 -29.67 7.96
C LEU A 381 -53.26 -31.08 7.43
N SER A 382 -52.43 -31.57 6.52
CA SER A 382 -52.58 -32.92 5.95
C SER A 382 -52.46 -34.02 7.01
N LEU A 383 -51.52 -33.88 7.95
CA LEU A 383 -51.36 -34.80 9.08
C LEU A 383 -52.62 -34.82 9.95
N GLY A 384 -53.16 -33.64 10.28
CA GLY A 384 -54.39 -33.53 11.05
C GLY A 384 -55.57 -34.23 10.37
N LEU A 385 -55.73 -34.02 9.06
CA LEU A 385 -56.77 -34.68 8.25
C LEU A 385 -56.58 -36.20 8.19
N ALA A 386 -55.34 -36.67 7.99
CA ALA A 386 -55.01 -38.09 7.96
C ALA A 386 -55.28 -38.76 9.31
N GLN A 387 -54.92 -38.09 10.41
CA GLN A 387 -55.17 -38.59 11.76
C GLN A 387 -56.68 -38.68 12.05
N THR A 388 -57.46 -37.65 11.71
CA THR A 388 -58.93 -37.72 11.85
C THR A 388 -59.54 -38.85 11.02
N TRP A 389 -59.04 -39.07 9.80
CA TRP A 389 -59.49 -40.18 8.97
C TRP A 389 -59.11 -41.54 9.59
N CYS A 390 -57.89 -41.70 10.12
CA CYS A 390 -57.50 -42.91 10.83
C CYS A 390 -58.35 -43.17 12.08
N ASP A 391 -58.66 -42.13 12.85
CA ASP A 391 -59.51 -42.21 14.03
C ASP A 391 -60.95 -42.63 13.66
N ASP A 392 -61.51 -42.06 12.60
CA ASP A 392 -62.82 -42.44 12.05
C ASP A 392 -62.82 -43.90 11.58
N GLY A 393 -61.75 -44.35 10.94
CA GLY A 393 -61.57 -45.75 10.52
C GLY A 393 -61.45 -46.70 11.70
N ALA A 394 -60.69 -46.34 12.73
CA ALA A 394 -60.59 -47.11 13.98
C ALA A 394 -61.94 -47.20 14.69
N TYR A 395 -62.70 -46.09 14.72
CA TYR A 395 -64.04 -46.05 15.29
C TYR A 395 -65.04 -46.92 14.49
N LEU A 396 -64.97 -46.89 13.15
CA LEU A 396 -65.75 -47.78 12.28
C LEU A 396 -65.48 -49.25 12.59
N LEU A 397 -64.20 -49.63 12.73
CA LEU A 397 -63.80 -51.00 13.07
C LEU A 397 -64.25 -51.40 14.49
N ALA A 398 -64.11 -50.52 15.47
CA ALA A 398 -64.50 -50.78 16.86
C ALA A 398 -66.02 -50.96 17.02
N ASN A 399 -66.82 -50.26 16.22
CA ASN A 399 -68.28 -50.38 16.23
C ASN A 399 -68.82 -51.64 15.51
N GLN A 400 -67.95 -52.51 15.01
CA GLN A 400 -68.35 -53.80 14.45
C GLN A 400 -68.64 -54.83 15.55
N LEU A 401 -69.80 -54.71 16.21
CA LEU A 401 -70.29 -55.62 17.26
C LEU A 401 -70.25 -57.10 16.84
N VAL A 402 -69.48 -57.91 17.56
CA VAL A 402 -69.17 -59.33 17.26
C VAL A 402 -70.41 -60.18 16.96
N ASP A 403 -71.55 -59.88 17.57
CA ASP A 403 -72.80 -60.66 17.44
C ASP A 403 -73.54 -60.42 16.11
N LYS A 404 -73.36 -59.25 15.47
CA LYS A 404 -74.03 -58.92 14.19
C LYS A 404 -73.28 -59.38 12.94
N PHE A 405 -72.03 -59.85 13.09
CA PHE A 405 -71.14 -60.18 11.97
C PHE A 405 -70.77 -61.67 11.85
N GLN A 406 -71.49 -62.56 12.57
CA GLN A 406 -71.38 -64.01 12.38
C GLN A 406 -72.30 -64.57 11.28
N SER A 407 -73.24 -63.75 10.77
CA SER A 407 -74.07 -64.09 9.61
C SER A 407 -73.41 -63.64 8.31
N LYS A 408 -73.72 -64.34 7.21
CA LYS A 408 -73.21 -64.01 5.87
C LYS A 408 -73.63 -62.60 5.44
N GLU A 409 -74.87 -62.23 5.71
CA GLU A 409 -75.45 -60.92 5.39
C GLU A 409 -74.78 -59.79 6.21
N GLY A 410 -74.49 -60.05 7.50
CA GLY A 410 -73.77 -59.09 8.35
C GLY A 410 -72.35 -58.85 7.86
N ALA A 411 -71.61 -59.92 7.51
CA ALA A 411 -70.26 -59.81 6.98
C ALA A 411 -70.20 -59.05 5.64
N GLN A 412 -71.20 -59.21 4.77
CA GLN A 412 -71.31 -58.46 3.51
C GLN A 412 -71.62 -56.97 3.73
N ALA A 413 -72.49 -56.65 4.69
CA ALA A 413 -72.78 -55.24 5.03
C ALA A 413 -71.53 -54.52 5.57
N ALA A 414 -70.79 -55.13 6.50
CA ALA A 414 -69.53 -54.56 7.01
C ALA A 414 -68.44 -54.41 5.93
N LEU A 415 -68.40 -55.32 4.94
CA LEU A 415 -67.48 -55.17 3.81
C LEU A 415 -67.82 -53.95 2.97
N LYS A 416 -69.11 -53.71 2.70
CA LYS A 416 -69.59 -52.54 1.94
C LYS A 416 -69.31 -51.23 2.68
N ASP A 417 -69.46 -51.22 4.01
CA ASP A 417 -69.15 -50.04 4.84
C ASP A 417 -67.64 -49.72 4.83
N ILE A 418 -66.78 -50.74 4.87
CA ILE A 418 -65.32 -50.58 4.74
C ILE A 418 -64.95 -50.09 3.34
N GLU A 419 -65.54 -50.65 2.28
CA GLU A 419 -65.28 -50.25 0.89
C GLU A 419 -65.69 -48.78 0.65
N LYS A 420 -66.86 -48.38 1.15
CA LYS A 420 -67.32 -46.99 1.09
C LYS A 420 -66.38 -46.03 1.85
N PHE A 421 -65.92 -46.42 3.04
CA PHE A 421 -64.97 -45.62 3.83
C PHE A 421 -63.61 -45.43 3.12
N LEU A 422 -63.14 -46.47 2.41
CA LEU A 422 -61.91 -46.39 1.62
C LEU A 422 -62.08 -45.53 0.35
N GLU A 423 -63.27 -45.51 -0.26
CA GLU A 423 -63.60 -44.61 -1.37
C GLU A 423 -63.69 -43.13 -0.93
N GLU A 424 -64.11 -42.87 0.32
CA GLU A 424 -64.20 -41.53 0.93
C GLU A 424 -62.84 -40.99 1.43
N ALA A 425 -61.71 -41.65 1.14
CA ALA A 425 -60.39 -41.22 1.59
C ALA A 425 -60.00 -39.81 1.08
N PRO A 426 -59.36 -38.96 1.91
CA PRO A 426 -58.91 -37.62 1.50
C PRO A 426 -58.08 -37.65 0.21
N SER A 427 -58.46 -36.82 -0.78
CA SER A 427 -57.79 -36.73 -2.09
C SER A 427 -56.31 -36.33 -2.01
N MET A 428 -55.90 -35.69 -0.92
CA MET A 428 -54.50 -35.34 -0.60
C MET A 428 -53.63 -36.56 -0.23
N LEU A 429 -54.23 -37.70 0.15
CA LEU A 429 -53.51 -38.97 0.41
C LEU A 429 -53.30 -39.80 -0.85
N SER A 430 -54.06 -39.51 -1.91
CA SER A 430 -54.04 -40.24 -3.19
C SER A 430 -53.35 -39.47 -4.32
N SER A 431 -53.07 -38.16 -4.15
CA SER A 431 -52.42 -37.32 -5.16
C SER A 431 -51.23 -36.51 -4.61
N GLY A 432 -50.03 -37.11 -4.70
CA GLY A 432 -48.75 -36.40 -4.85
C GLY A 432 -48.03 -35.91 -3.58
N VAL A 433 -46.92 -36.56 -3.24
CA VAL A 433 -45.53 -36.03 -3.16
C VAL A 433 -44.66 -37.15 -2.56
N ASP A 434 -43.72 -37.70 -3.34
CA ASP A 434 -42.92 -38.90 -3.00
C ASP A 434 -42.12 -38.81 -1.69
N VAL A 435 -41.85 -37.60 -1.19
CA VAL A 435 -41.16 -37.38 0.10
C VAL A 435 -42.11 -37.43 1.30
N LEU A 436 -43.37 -37.02 1.10
CA LEU A 436 -44.38 -36.97 2.16
C LEU A 436 -44.91 -38.34 2.52
N MET A 437 -45.06 -39.20 1.51
CA MET A 437 -45.47 -40.59 1.72
C MET A 437 -44.56 -41.32 2.71
N ILE A 438 -43.24 -41.08 2.67
CA ILE A 438 -42.27 -41.76 3.55
C ILE A 438 -42.46 -41.41 5.03
N GLU A 439 -42.79 -40.15 5.35
CA GLU A 439 -43.01 -39.72 6.74
C GLU A 439 -44.41 -40.09 7.27
N TYR A 440 -45.42 -40.10 6.40
CA TYR A 440 -46.79 -40.51 6.75
C TYR A 440 -47.00 -42.03 6.76
N GLU A 441 -46.16 -42.79 6.06
CA GLU A 441 -46.23 -44.25 5.97
C GLU A 441 -46.24 -44.89 7.37
N ALA A 442 -45.44 -44.38 8.31
CA ALA A 442 -45.39 -44.90 9.68
C ALA A 442 -46.71 -44.74 10.46
N VAL A 443 -47.49 -43.69 10.17
CA VAL A 443 -48.77 -43.40 10.86
C VAL A 443 -49.94 -44.14 10.18
N ILE A 444 -49.94 -44.17 8.84
CA ILE A 444 -51.05 -44.70 8.05
C ILE A 444 -50.98 -46.23 7.90
N THR A 445 -49.77 -46.80 7.76
CA THR A 445 -49.58 -48.25 7.49
C THR A 445 -50.19 -49.17 8.56
N PRO A 446 -50.05 -48.92 9.87
CA PRO A 446 -50.68 -49.76 10.89
C PRO A 446 -52.21 -49.78 10.78
N HIS A 447 -52.82 -48.63 10.52
CA HIS A 447 -54.28 -48.50 10.38
C HIS A 447 -54.79 -49.19 9.10
N LEU A 448 -54.08 -49.02 7.99
CA LEU A 448 -54.40 -49.73 6.74
C LEU A 448 -54.27 -51.25 6.90
N GLN A 449 -53.24 -51.74 7.58
CA GLN A 449 -53.08 -53.17 7.86
C GLN A 449 -54.22 -53.71 8.72
N MET A 450 -54.70 -52.96 9.71
CA MET A 450 -55.86 -53.35 10.52
C MET A 450 -57.12 -53.47 9.67
N ILE A 451 -57.38 -52.49 8.80
CA ILE A 451 -58.53 -52.51 7.87
C ILE A 451 -58.42 -53.71 6.91
N GLN A 452 -57.25 -53.96 6.32
CA GLN A 452 -57.01 -55.09 5.40
C GLN A 452 -57.16 -56.46 6.08
N ASN A 453 -56.63 -56.62 7.29
CA ASN A 453 -56.78 -57.84 8.08
C ASN A 453 -58.25 -58.12 8.41
N ARG A 454 -59.00 -57.06 8.73
CA ARG A 454 -60.45 -57.18 8.97
C ARG A 454 -61.22 -57.51 7.71
N GLN A 455 -60.92 -56.85 6.59
CA GLN A 455 -61.52 -57.12 5.28
C GLN A 455 -61.30 -58.57 4.85
N THR A 456 -60.09 -59.10 5.05
CA THR A 456 -59.74 -60.50 4.76
C THR A 456 -60.51 -61.47 5.65
N SER A 457 -60.70 -61.13 6.92
CA SER A 457 -61.47 -61.95 7.87
C SER A 457 -62.96 -61.97 7.52
N LEU A 458 -63.54 -60.83 7.15
CA LEU A 458 -64.94 -60.72 6.74
C LEU A 458 -65.22 -61.44 5.42
N ARG A 459 -64.30 -61.38 4.44
CA ARG A 459 -64.39 -62.16 3.20
C ARG A 459 -64.45 -63.67 3.48
N LYS A 460 -63.58 -64.17 4.36
CA LYS A 460 -63.57 -65.59 4.78
C LYS A 460 -64.87 -66.00 5.50
N LEU A 461 -65.48 -65.10 6.26
CA LEU A 461 -66.77 -65.33 6.92
C LEU A 461 -67.94 -65.32 5.92
N ALA A 462 -67.91 -64.44 4.93
CA ALA A 462 -68.90 -64.39 3.85
C ALA A 462 -68.86 -65.62 2.92
N ASP A 463 -67.70 -66.27 2.79
CA ASP A 463 -67.45 -67.45 1.94
C ASP A 463 -67.70 -68.82 2.63
N LYS A 464 -68.10 -68.85 3.90
CA LYS A 464 -68.29 -70.11 4.64
C LYS A 464 -69.49 -70.91 4.11
N HIS A 465 -69.25 -71.94 3.31
CA HIS A 465 -70.24 -72.97 2.98
C HIS A 465 -70.52 -73.88 4.19
N VAL A 466 -71.79 -73.95 4.61
CA VAL A 466 -72.28 -74.82 5.70
C VAL A 466 -72.24 -76.29 5.26
N ARG A 467 -71.58 -77.16 6.03
CA ARG A 467 -71.77 -78.63 5.99
C ARG A 467 -72.30 -79.15 7.33
N PRO A 468 -73.10 -80.24 7.36
CA PRO A 468 -73.79 -80.69 8.58
C PRO A 468 -72.84 -81.43 9.54
N VAL A 469 -73.12 -81.27 10.84
CA VAL A 469 -72.36 -81.80 11.99
C VAL A 469 -72.78 -83.24 12.32
N GLN A 470 -71.84 -84.12 12.68
CA GLN A 470 -72.13 -85.37 13.39
C GLN A 470 -71.12 -85.62 14.53
N LEU A 471 -71.59 -86.25 15.61
CA LEU A 471 -71.11 -86.19 17.00
C LEU A 471 -70.77 -87.63 17.53
N VAL A 472 -69.74 -87.73 18.41
CA VAL A 472 -69.34 -88.85 19.33
C VAL A 472 -68.47 -90.00 18.73
N ALA A 473 -67.17 -90.23 19.06
CA ALA A 473 -66.39 -90.71 20.26
C ALA A 473 -66.49 -92.25 20.54
N PRO A 474 -65.57 -92.99 21.25
CA PRO A 474 -64.13 -92.81 21.64
C PRO A 474 -63.17 -94.07 21.46
N ARG A 475 -61.82 -93.85 21.49
CA ARG A 475 -60.62 -94.70 21.88
C ARG A 475 -60.44 -96.20 21.44
N PRO A 476 -59.20 -96.72 21.16
CA PRO A 476 -58.16 -97.03 22.19
C PRO A 476 -56.65 -96.95 21.75
N GLU A 477 -55.75 -97.36 22.65
CA GLU A 477 -54.29 -97.07 22.80
C GLU A 477 -53.28 -97.90 21.93
N ASN A 478 -52.20 -97.22 21.46
CA ASN A 478 -50.72 -97.54 21.31
C ASN A 478 -50.17 -98.94 20.87
N PRO A 479 -48.86 -99.12 20.47
CA PRO A 479 -47.79 -98.28 19.84
C PRO A 479 -47.06 -99.04 18.63
N PRO A 480 -45.73 -98.98 18.37
CA PRO A 480 -44.82 -98.00 17.70
C PRO A 480 -44.17 -98.48 16.34
N ARG A 481 -43.58 -97.58 15.49
CA ARG A 481 -42.31 -97.74 14.68
C ARG A 481 -42.11 -96.78 13.47
N SER A 482 -40.99 -96.04 13.49
CA SER A 482 -39.86 -95.91 12.52
C SER A 482 -40.00 -96.02 10.97
N LYS A 483 -39.38 -95.04 10.25
CA LYS A 483 -38.29 -95.12 9.21
C LYS A 483 -38.50 -94.29 7.91
N SER A 484 -37.40 -93.62 7.51
CA SER A 484 -37.05 -92.93 6.24
C SER A 484 -37.06 -93.85 4.99
N PRO A 485 -36.88 -93.38 3.72
CA PRO A 485 -35.54 -93.08 3.12
C PRO A 485 -35.51 -92.00 1.97
N LEU A 486 -34.41 -91.24 1.77
CA LEU A 486 -33.29 -91.29 0.76
C LEU A 486 -33.61 -91.10 -0.76
N PHE A 487 -33.02 -90.09 -1.43
CA PHE A 487 -31.81 -90.15 -2.31
C PHE A 487 -31.52 -88.81 -3.07
N SER A 488 -30.24 -88.60 -3.42
CA SER A 488 -29.52 -87.41 -3.94
C SER A 488 -29.02 -87.61 -5.40
N PRO A 489 -28.48 -86.60 -6.16
CA PRO A 489 -27.00 -86.46 -6.35
C PRO A 489 -26.46 -85.01 -6.63
N LYS A 490 -25.28 -84.56 -6.09
CA LYS A 490 -23.86 -84.54 -6.59
C LYS A 490 -23.53 -83.50 -7.71
N HIS A 491 -22.37 -82.83 -7.89
CA HIS A 491 -20.99 -82.80 -7.32
C HIS A 491 -20.15 -81.57 -7.85
N GLY A 492 -19.10 -81.13 -7.10
CA GLY A 492 -17.74 -80.63 -7.49
C GLY A 492 -17.56 -79.26 -8.21
N THR A 493 -16.49 -78.47 -8.10
CA THR A 493 -15.19 -78.50 -7.38
C THR A 493 -14.49 -77.11 -7.45
N ALA A 494 -13.80 -76.73 -6.36
CA ALA A 494 -12.64 -75.81 -6.15
C ALA A 494 -12.20 -74.75 -7.19
N VAL A 495 -11.99 -73.47 -6.76
CA VAL A 495 -10.83 -72.59 -7.08
C VAL A 495 -10.67 -71.44 -6.03
N ARG A 496 -9.52 -71.40 -5.34
CA ARG A 496 -8.60 -70.29 -4.94
C ARG A 496 -9.13 -68.91 -4.43
N ASN A 497 -8.62 -68.50 -3.25
CA ASN A 497 -8.49 -67.09 -2.81
C ASN A 497 -7.64 -66.25 -3.80
N PRO A 498 -7.82 -64.92 -3.88
CA PRO A 498 -7.06 -64.03 -3.00
C PRO A 498 -7.85 -62.85 -2.39
N HIS A 499 -7.29 -62.34 -1.30
CA HIS A 499 -7.65 -61.18 -0.48
C HIS A 499 -8.04 -59.90 -1.25
N PRO A 500 -8.96 -59.07 -0.70
CA PRO A 500 -8.96 -57.63 -0.91
C PRO A 500 -8.27 -56.91 0.25
N SER A 501 -6.94 -56.79 0.16
CA SER A 501 -6.14 -55.87 0.97
C SER A 501 -6.01 -54.51 0.26
N VAL A 502 -7.12 -53.81 -0.01
CA VAL A 502 -7.10 -52.41 -0.48
C VAL A 502 -8.32 -51.61 0.02
N LEU A 503 -9.37 -52.25 0.56
CA LEU A 503 -10.53 -51.54 1.10
C LEU A 503 -10.41 -51.16 2.59
N LEU A 504 -9.45 -51.76 3.31
CA LEU A 504 -9.22 -51.44 4.73
C LEU A 504 -8.45 -50.11 4.90
N SER A 505 -7.59 -49.74 3.96
CA SER A 505 -6.83 -48.48 3.99
C SER A 505 -7.72 -47.26 3.68
N VAL A 506 -8.75 -47.41 2.86
CA VAL A 506 -9.71 -46.33 2.54
C VAL A 506 -10.74 -46.14 3.66
N LEU A 507 -11.16 -47.22 4.34
CA LEU A 507 -12.04 -47.11 5.52
C LEU A 507 -11.35 -46.44 6.72
N ILE A 508 -10.04 -46.63 6.91
CA ILE A 508 -9.30 -46.00 8.02
C ILE A 508 -9.15 -44.48 7.81
N LEU A 509 -9.03 -44.01 6.56
CA LEU A 509 -8.97 -42.58 6.23
C LEU A 509 -10.32 -41.85 6.37
N LEU A 510 -11.43 -42.49 5.94
CA LEU A 510 -12.79 -41.94 6.09
C LEU A 510 -13.29 -41.90 7.55
N VAL A 511 -12.83 -42.85 8.37
CA VAL A 511 -13.13 -42.87 9.81
C VAL A 511 -12.31 -41.81 10.57
N CYS A 512 -11.09 -41.49 10.14
CA CYS A 512 -10.27 -40.45 10.77
C CYS A 512 -10.76 -39.02 10.51
N GLU A 513 -11.23 -38.68 9.30
CA GLU A 513 -11.80 -37.34 9.05
C GLU A 513 -13.11 -37.11 9.81
N SER A 514 -13.95 -38.15 9.90
CA SER A 514 -15.25 -38.08 10.58
C SER A 514 -15.14 -38.08 12.11
N LEU A 515 -14.04 -38.59 12.68
CA LEU A 515 -13.74 -38.53 14.12
C LEU A 515 -13.02 -37.23 14.53
N TRP A 516 -12.15 -36.66 13.68
CA TRP A 516 -11.51 -35.36 13.98
C TRP A 516 -12.55 -34.23 13.98
N ALA A 517 -13.51 -34.24 13.05
CA ALA A 517 -14.59 -33.26 13.00
C ALA A 517 -15.52 -33.29 14.24
N ARG A 518 -15.54 -34.38 15.02
CA ARG A 518 -16.42 -34.55 16.18
C ARG A 518 -15.75 -34.28 17.54
N LEU A 519 -14.45 -34.01 17.60
CA LEU A 519 -13.70 -33.87 18.87
C LEU A 519 -13.11 -32.46 19.11
N THR A 520 -13.90 -31.42 18.82
CA THR A 520 -13.64 -30.05 19.32
C THR A 520 -14.57 -29.70 20.47
N MET A 521 -14.40 -30.38 21.62
CA MET A 521 -14.86 -29.89 22.92
C MET A 521 -13.84 -30.30 24.00
N PRO A 522 -13.52 -29.43 24.98
CA PRO A 522 -12.56 -29.76 26.02
C PRO A 522 -13.21 -30.61 27.12
N SER A 523 -12.38 -31.48 27.70
CA SER A 523 -12.56 -32.27 28.94
C SER A 523 -13.37 -33.58 28.86
N GLY A 524 -12.70 -34.68 29.21
CA GLY A 524 -13.31 -35.98 29.50
C GLY A 524 -12.50 -37.18 28.98
N THR A 525 -11.98 -37.98 29.90
CA THR A 525 -11.21 -39.23 29.71
C THR A 525 -11.77 -40.18 28.65
N LEU A 526 -10.96 -40.53 27.64
CA LEU A 526 -11.24 -41.54 26.62
C LEU A 526 -10.79 -42.95 27.08
N PRO A 527 -11.40 -44.05 26.58
CA PRO A 527 -11.02 -45.42 26.93
C PRO A 527 -9.61 -45.81 26.43
N LEU A 528 -8.83 -46.52 27.25
CA LEU A 528 -7.44 -46.98 26.95
C LEU A 528 -7.26 -47.66 25.58
N SER A 529 -8.27 -48.40 25.09
CA SER A 529 -8.24 -49.08 23.78
C SER A 529 -8.26 -48.12 22.59
N LEU A 530 -8.93 -46.96 22.70
CA LEU A 530 -8.90 -45.93 21.66
C LEU A 530 -7.58 -45.15 21.68
N CYS A 531 -7.02 -44.89 22.88
CA CYS A 531 -5.71 -44.23 23.01
C CYS A 531 -4.58 -45.02 22.34
N VAL A 532 -4.55 -46.36 22.47
CA VAL A 532 -3.50 -47.19 21.84
C VAL A 532 -3.61 -47.16 20.30
N ASN A 533 -4.80 -47.24 19.73
CA ASN A 533 -4.99 -47.19 18.27
C ASN A 533 -4.68 -45.82 17.67
N VAL A 534 -5.00 -44.74 18.38
CA VAL A 534 -4.63 -43.37 17.98
C VAL A 534 -3.11 -43.18 18.07
N CYS A 535 -2.47 -43.65 19.15
CA CYS A 535 -1.02 -43.55 19.33
C CYS A 535 -0.24 -44.32 18.25
N VAL A 536 -0.67 -45.54 17.89
CA VAL A 536 -0.04 -46.34 16.82
C VAL A 536 -0.21 -45.69 15.44
N CYS A 537 -1.36 -45.09 15.15
CA CYS A 537 -1.62 -44.40 13.88
C CYS A 537 -0.76 -43.14 13.73
N VAL A 538 -0.60 -42.36 14.81
CA VAL A 538 0.26 -41.17 14.86
C VAL A 538 1.74 -41.53 14.66
N CYS A 539 2.23 -42.58 15.32
CA CYS A 539 3.62 -43.05 15.15
C CYS A 539 3.92 -43.51 13.71
N VAL A 540 2.99 -44.22 13.06
CA VAL A 540 3.16 -44.70 11.67
C VAL A 540 3.20 -43.55 10.67
N CYS A 541 2.37 -42.51 10.86
CA CYS A 541 2.37 -41.31 10.04
C CYS A 541 3.67 -40.50 10.23
N HIS A 542 4.16 -40.36 11.47
CA HIS A 542 5.41 -39.63 11.77
C HIS A 542 6.64 -40.28 11.08
N SER A 543 6.76 -41.61 11.13
CA SER A 543 7.83 -42.34 10.45
C SER A 543 7.74 -42.29 8.91
N HIS A 544 6.55 -42.09 8.33
CA HIS A 544 6.40 -41.94 6.88
C HIS A 544 7.00 -40.63 6.38
N VAL A 545 6.69 -39.52 7.06
CA VAL A 545 7.18 -38.19 6.69
C VAL A 545 8.71 -38.09 6.87
N MET A 546 9.27 -38.72 7.92
CA MET A 546 10.73 -38.75 8.11
C MET A 546 11.44 -39.53 6.99
N ARG A 547 10.88 -40.66 6.57
CA ARG A 547 11.41 -41.42 5.41
C ARG A 547 11.32 -40.62 4.13
N GLU A 548 10.20 -39.93 3.89
CA GLU A 548 10.06 -39.05 2.73
C GLU A 548 11.11 -37.94 2.74
N LEU A 549 11.35 -37.29 3.89
CA LEU A 549 12.36 -36.23 4.02
C LEU A 549 13.75 -36.72 3.63
N ILE A 550 14.18 -37.88 4.15
CA ILE A 550 15.51 -38.47 3.88
C ILE A 550 15.59 -38.93 2.42
N GLU A 551 14.59 -39.64 1.91
CA GLU A 551 14.65 -40.18 0.55
C GLU A 551 14.66 -39.07 -0.49
N THR A 552 13.82 -38.06 -0.31
CA THR A 552 13.82 -36.88 -1.18
C THR A 552 15.07 -36.02 -1.01
N GLU A 553 15.80 -36.14 0.11
CA GLU A 553 17.11 -35.52 0.28
C GLU A 553 18.19 -36.22 -0.52
N ARG A 554 18.20 -37.57 -0.51
CA ARG A 554 19.13 -38.37 -1.33
C ARG A 554 18.96 -38.07 -2.81
N ILE A 555 17.72 -38.10 -3.28
CA ILE A 555 17.39 -37.76 -4.67
C ILE A 555 17.87 -36.34 -5.00
N TYR A 556 17.65 -35.37 -4.11
CA TYR A 556 18.12 -34.01 -4.31
C TYR A 556 19.65 -33.92 -4.44
N VAL A 557 20.39 -34.58 -3.54
CA VAL A 557 21.86 -34.64 -3.57
C VAL A 557 22.37 -35.28 -4.86
N GLU A 558 21.78 -36.39 -5.28
CA GLU A 558 22.13 -37.11 -6.50
C GLU A 558 21.88 -36.26 -7.75
N GLU A 559 20.72 -35.59 -7.81
CA GLU A 559 20.37 -34.72 -8.94
C GLU A 559 21.30 -33.52 -9.04
N LEU A 560 21.71 -32.91 -7.92
CA LEU A 560 22.72 -31.84 -7.92
C LEU A 560 24.07 -32.35 -8.41
N LEU A 561 24.51 -33.53 -7.96
CA LEU A 561 25.76 -34.12 -8.40
C LEU A 561 25.75 -34.40 -9.90
N CYS A 562 24.63 -34.93 -10.41
CA CYS A 562 24.44 -35.20 -11.83
C CYS A 562 24.61 -33.93 -12.66
N VAL A 563 24.04 -32.80 -12.22
CA VAL A 563 24.22 -31.50 -12.90
C VAL A 563 25.68 -31.03 -12.86
N LEU A 564 26.32 -31.14 -11.70
CA LEU A 564 27.69 -30.67 -11.49
C LEU A 564 28.71 -31.46 -12.30
N LEU A 565 28.56 -32.78 -12.39
CA LEU A 565 29.43 -33.63 -13.20
C LEU A 565 29.06 -33.56 -14.67
N GLY A 566 27.78 -33.74 -14.99
CA GLY A 566 27.29 -33.94 -16.35
C GLY A 566 27.16 -32.66 -17.19
N TYR A 567 27.16 -31.48 -16.58
CA TYR A 567 27.15 -30.21 -17.31
C TYR A 567 28.28 -29.30 -16.86
N ARG A 568 28.40 -29.01 -15.57
CA ARG A 568 29.38 -28.00 -15.09
C ARG A 568 30.83 -28.44 -15.31
N ALA A 569 31.17 -29.69 -14.99
CA ALA A 569 32.50 -30.23 -15.23
C ALA A 569 32.76 -30.48 -16.73
N GLU A 570 31.74 -30.88 -17.50
CA GLU A 570 31.84 -31.03 -18.95
C GLU A 570 32.17 -29.73 -19.69
N MET A 571 31.94 -28.54 -19.10
CA MET A 571 32.39 -27.27 -19.69
C MET A 571 33.92 -27.15 -19.75
N ASP A 572 34.64 -27.89 -18.90
CA ASP A 572 36.10 -27.96 -18.89
C ASP A 572 36.63 -29.19 -19.66
N ASN A 573 35.74 -30.01 -20.27
CA ASN A 573 36.11 -31.18 -21.05
C ASN A 573 36.68 -30.77 -22.43
N ALA A 574 37.90 -31.23 -22.72
CA ALA A 574 38.60 -30.93 -23.97
C ALA A 574 37.83 -31.41 -25.22
N GLU A 575 37.09 -32.52 -25.13
CA GLU A 575 36.33 -33.09 -26.25
C GLU A 575 35.10 -32.24 -26.61
N LEU A 576 34.46 -31.62 -25.61
CA LEU A 576 33.27 -30.77 -25.80
C LEU A 576 33.62 -29.29 -25.96
N SER A 577 34.89 -28.91 -25.80
CA SER A 577 35.38 -27.53 -25.91
C SER A 577 34.99 -26.87 -27.24
N GLY A 578 34.91 -27.64 -28.33
CA GLY A 578 34.50 -27.15 -29.66
C GLY A 578 33.02 -26.79 -29.78
N LEU A 579 32.15 -27.38 -28.94
CA LEU A 579 30.71 -27.12 -28.90
C LEU A 579 30.33 -26.00 -27.91
N LEU A 580 31.22 -25.68 -26.97
CA LEU A 580 30.96 -24.71 -25.89
C LEU A 580 31.24 -23.26 -26.36
N PRO A 581 30.23 -22.37 -26.41
CA PRO A 581 30.44 -20.96 -26.71
C PRO A 581 31.42 -20.29 -25.72
N PRO A 582 32.40 -19.49 -26.19
CA PRO A 582 33.39 -18.83 -25.33
C PRO A 582 32.77 -17.96 -24.22
N ILE A 583 31.65 -17.30 -24.53
CA ILE A 583 30.90 -16.47 -23.57
C ILE A 583 30.38 -17.33 -22.42
N LEU A 584 29.85 -18.53 -22.69
CA LEU A 584 29.37 -19.45 -21.66
C LEU A 584 30.51 -19.96 -20.79
N ARG A 585 31.67 -20.29 -21.37
CA ARG A 585 32.86 -20.73 -20.62
C ARG A 585 33.26 -19.71 -19.54
N SER A 586 33.28 -18.42 -19.90
CA SER A 586 33.60 -17.34 -18.97
C SER A 586 32.51 -17.07 -17.90
N LYS A 587 31.31 -17.62 -18.08
CA LYS A 587 30.14 -17.38 -17.22
C LYS A 587 29.60 -18.65 -16.54
N ARG A 588 30.40 -19.71 -16.45
CA ARG A 588 30.05 -20.97 -15.76
C ARG A 588 29.50 -20.72 -14.35
N ASP A 589 30.20 -19.91 -13.57
CA ASP A 589 29.82 -19.65 -12.17
C ASP A 589 28.56 -18.77 -12.04
N ILE A 590 28.17 -18.06 -13.11
CA ILE A 590 26.87 -17.38 -13.19
C ILE A 590 25.77 -18.39 -13.55
N LEU A 591 26.02 -19.33 -14.46
CA LEU A 591 25.03 -20.32 -14.87
C LEU A 591 24.64 -21.25 -13.71
N PHE A 592 25.63 -21.77 -12.98
CA PHE A 592 25.41 -22.71 -11.87
C PHE A 592 25.34 -22.05 -10.50
N GLY A 593 25.70 -20.77 -10.37
CA GLY A 593 25.76 -20.09 -9.07
C GLY A 593 26.67 -20.83 -8.08
N ASN A 594 26.27 -20.82 -6.82
CA ASN A 594 26.91 -21.57 -5.74
C ASN A 594 26.31 -22.98 -5.52
N MET A 595 25.86 -23.64 -6.60
CA MET A 595 25.38 -25.03 -6.53
C MET A 595 26.42 -26.01 -5.97
N PRO A 596 27.74 -25.90 -6.25
CA PRO A 596 28.75 -26.77 -5.62
C PRO A 596 28.76 -26.69 -4.10
N GLU A 597 28.63 -25.49 -3.54
CA GLU A 597 28.59 -25.24 -2.10
C GLU A 597 27.33 -25.85 -1.47
N ILE A 598 26.18 -25.68 -2.13
CA ILE A 598 24.91 -26.30 -1.73
C ILE A 598 25.06 -27.83 -1.73
N TYR A 599 25.53 -28.41 -2.83
CA TYR A 599 25.77 -29.85 -2.94
C TYR A 599 26.68 -30.37 -1.82
N ASN A 600 27.79 -29.69 -1.54
CA ASN A 600 28.74 -30.12 -0.52
C ASN A 600 28.13 -30.11 0.89
N PHE A 601 27.34 -29.09 1.24
CA PHE A 601 26.64 -29.06 2.52
C PHE A 601 25.62 -30.20 2.63
N HIS A 602 24.77 -30.36 1.61
CA HIS A 602 23.71 -31.37 1.64
C HIS A 602 24.27 -32.79 1.66
N SER A 603 25.26 -33.09 0.81
CA SER A 603 25.87 -34.42 0.72
C SER A 603 26.73 -34.82 1.92
N ARG A 604 27.50 -33.89 2.49
CA ARG A 604 28.51 -34.21 3.51
C ARG A 604 28.05 -33.96 4.94
N VAL A 605 27.01 -33.16 5.13
CA VAL A 605 26.57 -32.73 6.46
C VAL A 605 25.10 -33.03 6.65
N PHE A 606 24.23 -32.37 5.87
CA PHE A 606 22.81 -32.36 6.19
C PHE A 606 22.11 -33.71 5.99
N LEU A 607 22.43 -34.43 4.90
CA LEU A 607 21.90 -35.77 4.67
C LEU A 607 22.31 -36.75 5.78
N GLN A 608 23.56 -36.67 6.25
CA GLN A 608 24.05 -37.54 7.33
C GLN A 608 23.36 -37.23 8.66
N ASP A 609 23.16 -35.93 8.97
CA ASP A 609 22.41 -35.51 10.15
C ASP A 609 20.95 -36.03 10.08
N LEU A 610 20.30 -35.93 8.91
CA LEU A 610 18.94 -36.44 8.71
C LEU A 610 18.85 -37.96 8.82
N GLU A 611 19.81 -38.70 8.26
CA GLU A 611 19.89 -40.16 8.38
C GLU A 611 20.08 -40.59 9.84
N GLY A 612 20.87 -39.83 10.63
CA GLY A 612 21.01 -40.04 12.08
C GLY A 612 19.73 -39.76 12.86
N CYS A 613 18.85 -38.91 12.32
CA CYS A 613 17.53 -38.58 12.86
C CYS A 613 16.46 -39.68 12.48
N LEU A 614 16.80 -40.80 11.80
CA LEU A 614 15.85 -41.84 11.34
C LEU A 614 15.19 -42.64 12.48
N GLU A 615 15.98 -43.09 13.46
CA GLU A 615 15.50 -43.89 14.60
C GLU A 615 14.86 -43.02 15.69
N ALA A 616 15.21 -41.72 15.72
CA ALA A 616 14.71 -40.74 16.68
C ALA A 616 14.25 -39.47 15.95
N PRO A 617 13.09 -39.50 15.26
CA PRO A 617 12.61 -38.41 14.41
C PRO A 617 12.30 -37.13 15.21
N GLU A 618 12.09 -37.23 16.52
CA GLU A 618 11.94 -36.07 17.44
C GLU A 618 13.14 -35.11 17.35
N GLY A 619 14.34 -35.64 17.09
CA GLY A 619 15.59 -34.87 16.99
C GLY A 619 15.72 -34.05 15.71
N VAL A 620 14.84 -34.24 14.72
CA VAL A 620 14.94 -33.57 13.42
C VAL A 620 14.83 -32.04 13.56
N GLY A 621 14.04 -31.54 14.51
CA GLY A 621 13.96 -30.11 14.81
C GLY A 621 15.33 -29.53 15.19
N ALA A 622 16.06 -30.22 16.07
CA ALA A 622 17.41 -29.84 16.46
C ALA A 622 18.40 -29.96 15.29
N CYS A 623 18.30 -31.03 14.48
CA CYS A 623 19.06 -31.23 13.23
C CYS A 623 18.99 -29.93 12.36
N PHE A 624 17.80 -29.33 12.14
CA PHE A 624 17.65 -28.07 11.39
C PHE A 624 18.18 -26.83 12.12
N LEU A 625 17.91 -26.69 13.42
CA LEU A 625 18.30 -25.51 14.20
C LEU A 625 19.83 -25.36 14.30
N GLN A 626 20.55 -26.47 14.43
CA GLN A 626 22.02 -26.49 14.44
C GLN A 626 22.63 -26.02 13.11
N ARG A 627 21.94 -26.26 11.99
CA ARG A 627 22.44 -25.94 10.64
C ARG A 627 21.83 -24.69 10.02
N LYS A 628 20.99 -23.95 10.75
CA LYS A 628 20.25 -22.77 10.24
C LYS A 628 21.12 -21.74 9.50
N GLU A 629 22.37 -21.56 9.93
CA GLU A 629 23.30 -20.59 9.32
C GLU A 629 23.86 -21.10 7.98
N CYS A 630 24.04 -22.41 7.84
CA CYS A 630 24.50 -23.02 6.59
C CYS A 630 23.49 -22.82 5.45
N PHE A 631 22.19 -22.86 5.76
CA PHE A 631 21.13 -22.63 4.77
C PHE A 631 21.10 -21.21 4.19
N GLN A 632 21.84 -20.24 4.76
CA GLN A 632 21.95 -18.90 4.19
C GLN A 632 22.58 -18.88 2.79
N MET A 633 23.34 -19.92 2.41
CA MET A 633 23.89 -20.07 1.06
C MET A 633 22.80 -20.07 -0.04
N TYR A 634 21.57 -20.44 0.29
CA TYR A 634 20.46 -20.39 -0.67
C TYR A 634 20.10 -18.96 -1.09
N GLU A 635 20.38 -17.96 -0.26
CA GLU A 635 20.16 -16.55 -0.61
C GLU A 635 20.98 -16.16 -1.84
N TRP A 636 22.25 -16.54 -1.85
CA TRP A 636 23.19 -16.29 -2.94
C TRP A 636 22.74 -16.99 -4.23
N TYR A 637 22.27 -18.23 -4.11
CA TYR A 637 21.77 -19.00 -5.24
C TYR A 637 20.56 -18.34 -5.89
N CYS A 638 19.58 -17.95 -5.06
CA CYS A 638 18.34 -17.34 -5.54
C CYS A 638 18.59 -15.98 -6.19
N GLN A 639 19.43 -15.12 -5.57
CA GLN A 639 19.82 -13.83 -6.17
C GLN A 639 20.53 -14.00 -7.52
N ASN A 640 21.33 -15.04 -7.67
CA ASN A 640 21.98 -15.36 -8.94
C ASN A 640 21.02 -15.96 -9.98
N LYS A 641 19.93 -16.61 -9.56
CA LYS A 641 19.04 -17.36 -10.45
C LYS A 641 18.51 -16.54 -11.63
N LEU A 642 18.16 -15.25 -11.44
CA LEU A 642 17.70 -14.41 -12.55
C LEU A 642 18.79 -14.21 -13.62
N ARG A 643 20.05 -14.04 -13.20
CA ARG A 643 21.20 -13.93 -14.11
C ARG A 643 21.49 -15.25 -14.82
N SER A 644 21.42 -16.36 -14.09
CA SER A 644 21.51 -17.73 -14.64
C SER A 644 20.43 -17.97 -15.70
N GLU A 645 19.19 -17.57 -15.44
CA GLU A 645 18.06 -17.78 -16.34
C GLU A 645 18.12 -16.92 -17.60
N ALA A 646 18.52 -15.65 -17.46
CA ALA A 646 18.77 -14.78 -18.60
C ALA A 646 19.89 -15.32 -19.49
N LEU A 647 20.95 -15.87 -18.89
CA LEU A 647 22.03 -16.53 -19.61
C LEU A 647 21.54 -17.81 -20.30
N TRP A 648 20.77 -18.64 -19.60
CA TRP A 648 20.17 -19.85 -20.16
C TRP A 648 19.32 -19.54 -21.39
N ARG A 649 18.42 -18.55 -21.33
CA ARG A 649 17.57 -18.16 -22.47
C ARG A 649 18.33 -17.78 -23.73
N GLN A 650 19.56 -17.26 -23.59
CA GLN A 650 20.39 -16.87 -24.73
C GLN A 650 21.07 -18.08 -25.40
N PHE A 651 21.23 -19.18 -24.68
CA PHE A 651 22.07 -20.31 -25.11
C PHE A 651 21.41 -21.68 -24.91
N CYS A 652 20.12 -21.75 -24.61
CA CYS A 652 19.42 -23.01 -24.29
C CYS A 652 19.50 -24.03 -25.43
N ASP A 653 19.55 -23.54 -26.67
CA ASP A 653 19.58 -24.38 -27.87
C ASP A 653 21.00 -24.74 -28.33
N CYS A 654 22.05 -24.39 -27.59
CA CYS A 654 23.42 -24.66 -28.04
C CYS A 654 23.78 -26.15 -27.96
N ASP A 655 24.56 -26.61 -28.96
CA ASP A 655 24.91 -28.03 -29.15
C ASP A 655 25.57 -28.66 -27.92
N PHE A 656 26.32 -27.88 -27.14
CA PHE A 656 26.93 -28.33 -25.89
C PHE A 656 25.89 -28.88 -24.90
N PHE A 657 24.79 -28.15 -24.66
CA PHE A 657 23.77 -28.60 -23.70
C PHE A 657 22.98 -29.79 -24.21
N GLN A 658 22.73 -29.87 -25.52
CA GLN A 658 22.06 -31.02 -26.15
C GLN A 658 22.90 -32.29 -25.99
N GLU A 659 24.21 -32.20 -26.24
CA GLU A 659 25.12 -33.35 -26.10
C GLU A 659 25.26 -33.79 -24.64
N CYS A 660 25.37 -32.85 -23.70
CA CYS A 660 25.38 -33.17 -22.26
C CYS A 660 24.06 -33.83 -21.83
N GLN A 661 22.91 -33.31 -22.26
CA GLN A 661 21.59 -33.86 -21.95
C GLN A 661 21.43 -35.29 -22.49
N LYS A 662 21.95 -35.54 -23.69
CA LYS A 662 21.94 -36.87 -24.32
C LYS A 662 22.84 -37.85 -23.57
N LYS A 663 24.07 -37.45 -23.21
CA LYS A 663 25.01 -38.28 -22.42
C LYS A 663 24.43 -38.70 -21.06
N LEU A 664 23.62 -37.84 -20.44
CA LEU A 664 22.97 -38.10 -19.15
C LEU A 664 21.58 -38.75 -19.26
N GLU A 665 21.08 -38.97 -20.47
CA GLU A 665 19.73 -39.49 -20.74
C GLU A 665 18.62 -38.67 -20.04
N HIS A 666 18.85 -37.36 -19.89
CA HIS A 666 17.94 -36.47 -19.19
C HIS A 666 16.70 -36.14 -20.04
N LYS A 667 15.52 -36.43 -19.50
CA LYS A 667 14.23 -36.11 -20.14
C LYS A 667 13.85 -34.63 -20.08
N LEU A 668 14.41 -33.89 -19.12
CA LEU A 668 14.17 -32.46 -18.90
C LEU A 668 15.42 -31.65 -19.27
N GLY A 669 15.23 -30.40 -19.67
CA GLY A 669 16.34 -29.46 -19.90
C GLY A 669 17.08 -29.09 -18.61
N LEU A 670 18.31 -28.59 -18.75
CA LEU A 670 19.16 -28.20 -17.61
C LEU A 670 18.48 -27.16 -16.70
N ASP A 671 17.69 -26.25 -17.25
CA ASP A 671 16.93 -25.25 -16.51
C ASP A 671 16.01 -25.84 -15.43
N SER A 672 15.40 -26.98 -15.71
CA SER A 672 14.56 -27.72 -14.75
C SER A 672 15.38 -28.17 -13.55
N TYR A 673 16.63 -28.57 -13.76
CA TYR A 673 17.54 -28.97 -12.68
C TYR A 673 18.12 -27.76 -11.93
N LEU A 674 18.34 -26.63 -12.61
CA LEU A 674 18.74 -25.36 -11.98
C LEU A 674 17.64 -24.77 -11.07
N LEU A 675 16.40 -25.26 -11.14
CA LEU A 675 15.33 -24.87 -10.21
C LEU A 675 15.31 -25.71 -8.92
N LYS A 676 15.97 -26.87 -8.90
CA LYS A 676 15.91 -27.82 -7.77
C LYS A 676 16.31 -27.20 -6.43
N PRO A 677 17.36 -26.37 -6.30
CA PRO A 677 17.67 -25.74 -5.02
C PRO A 677 16.54 -24.86 -4.47
N ILE A 678 15.89 -24.07 -5.33
CA ILE A 678 14.78 -23.21 -4.92
C ILE A 678 13.59 -24.08 -4.50
N GLN A 679 13.28 -25.12 -5.27
CA GLN A 679 12.21 -26.06 -4.95
C GLN A 679 12.48 -26.75 -3.61
N ARG A 680 13.68 -27.28 -3.39
CA ARG A 680 14.04 -28.00 -2.15
C ARG A 680 13.90 -27.10 -0.92
N LEU A 681 14.40 -25.87 -0.99
CA LEU A 681 14.28 -24.90 0.10
C LEU A 681 12.81 -24.68 0.52
N THR A 682 11.90 -24.56 -0.46
CA THR A 682 10.46 -24.35 -0.18
C THR A 682 9.75 -25.58 0.37
N LYS A 683 10.31 -26.79 0.19
CA LYS A 683 9.73 -28.04 0.68
C LYS A 683 10.01 -28.30 2.16
N TYR A 684 11.14 -27.84 2.69
CA TYR A 684 11.49 -28.09 4.10
C TYR A 684 10.42 -27.60 5.08
N GLN A 685 9.84 -26.40 4.88
CA GLN A 685 8.78 -25.92 5.76
C GLN A 685 7.48 -26.75 5.66
N LEU A 686 7.18 -27.34 4.50
CA LEU A 686 6.01 -28.22 4.36
C LEU A 686 6.22 -29.52 5.13
N LEU A 687 7.39 -30.14 4.96
CA LEU A 687 7.76 -31.39 5.63
C LEU A 687 7.83 -31.21 7.15
N LEU A 688 8.43 -30.10 7.63
CA LEU A 688 8.47 -29.77 9.07
C LEU A 688 7.08 -29.50 9.64
N LYS A 689 6.21 -28.82 8.89
CA LYS A 689 4.82 -28.57 9.30
C LYS A 689 4.01 -29.88 9.35
N GLU A 690 4.26 -30.79 8.44
CA GLU A 690 3.62 -32.10 8.41
C GLU A 690 4.10 -32.99 9.56
N LEU A 691 5.40 -33.00 9.86
CA LEU A 691 5.94 -33.66 11.07
C LEU A 691 5.31 -33.09 12.35
N LEU A 692 5.18 -31.77 12.44
CA LEU A 692 4.61 -31.09 13.60
C LEU A 692 3.14 -31.47 13.84
N LYS A 693 2.36 -31.70 12.77
CA LYS A 693 0.97 -32.16 12.85
C LYS A 693 0.83 -33.49 13.60
N TYR A 694 1.85 -34.34 13.54
CA TYR A 694 1.87 -35.68 14.15
C TYR A 694 2.72 -35.73 15.44
N SER A 695 3.23 -34.61 15.94
CA SER A 695 4.13 -34.52 17.11
C SER A 695 3.50 -33.80 18.31
N ALA A 696 2.17 -33.87 18.47
CA ALA A 696 1.48 -33.23 19.60
C ALA A 696 1.84 -33.95 20.91
N ASP A 697 2.39 -33.19 21.87
CA ASP A 697 2.82 -33.63 23.21
C ASP A 697 4.09 -34.52 23.29
N SER A 698 4.95 -34.54 22.26
CA SER A 698 6.24 -35.27 22.28
C SER A 698 7.45 -34.43 22.73
N GLU A 699 8.50 -35.09 23.21
CA GLU A 699 9.78 -34.46 23.58
C GLU A 699 10.55 -34.06 22.30
N GLY A 700 10.31 -32.85 21.80
CA GLY A 700 10.92 -32.35 20.54
C GLY A 700 10.05 -31.36 19.77
N THR A 701 8.76 -31.25 20.10
CA THR A 701 7.80 -30.34 19.44
C THR A 701 8.26 -28.87 19.45
N SER A 702 8.93 -28.42 20.52
CA SER A 702 9.46 -27.06 20.61
C SER A 702 10.58 -26.80 19.59
N ASP A 703 11.51 -27.74 19.44
CA ASP A 703 12.61 -27.63 18.49
C ASP A 703 12.11 -27.73 17.05
N LEU A 704 11.10 -28.58 16.80
CA LEU A 704 10.46 -28.72 15.51
C LEU A 704 9.70 -27.44 15.10
N GLN A 705 8.99 -26.82 16.04
CA GLN A 705 8.36 -25.51 15.86
C GLN A 705 9.40 -24.41 15.61
N GLY A 706 10.53 -24.45 16.33
CA GLY A 706 11.67 -23.57 16.13
C GLY A 706 12.28 -23.71 14.73
N ALA A 707 12.48 -24.95 14.28
CA ALA A 707 13.00 -25.27 12.94
C ALA A 707 12.06 -24.79 11.83
N LEU A 708 10.75 -25.04 11.96
CA LEU A 708 9.74 -24.55 11.01
C LEU A 708 9.79 -23.02 10.91
N THR A 709 9.87 -22.34 12.06
CA THR A 709 9.98 -20.88 12.11
C THR A 709 11.27 -20.41 11.42
N ALA A 710 12.40 -21.06 11.69
CA ALA A 710 13.69 -20.71 11.07
C ALA A 710 13.68 -20.88 9.53
N MET A 711 13.03 -21.93 9.01
CA MET A 711 12.90 -22.14 7.57
C MET A 711 11.94 -21.17 6.90
N LEU A 712 10.83 -20.81 7.57
CA LEU A 712 9.93 -19.76 7.10
C LEU A 712 10.61 -18.39 7.10
N ASP A 713 11.39 -18.07 8.12
CA ASP A 713 12.17 -16.84 8.21
C ASP A 713 13.25 -16.78 7.11
N LEU A 714 13.91 -17.91 6.82
CA LEU A 714 14.86 -18.00 5.71
C LEU A 714 14.17 -17.78 4.36
N LEU A 715 13.05 -18.46 4.09
CA LEU A 715 12.29 -18.27 2.85
C LEU A 715 11.86 -16.81 2.66
N LYS A 716 11.42 -16.18 3.75
CA LYS A 716 11.11 -14.75 3.76
C LYS A 716 12.35 -13.91 3.46
N SER A 717 13.48 -14.18 4.14
CA SER A 717 14.74 -13.46 3.93
C SER A 717 15.23 -13.56 2.48
N VAL A 718 15.18 -14.76 1.89
CA VAL A 718 15.54 -15.01 0.50
C VAL A 718 14.59 -14.25 -0.44
N ASN A 719 13.28 -14.32 -0.21
CA ASN A 719 12.31 -13.59 -1.01
C ASN A 719 12.50 -12.06 -0.91
N ASP A 720 12.79 -11.55 0.29
CA ASP A 720 13.04 -10.13 0.50
C ASP A 720 14.35 -9.68 -0.17
N SER A 721 15.39 -10.52 -0.19
CA SER A 721 16.65 -10.23 -0.86
C SER A 721 16.54 -10.28 -2.40
N MET A 722 15.57 -11.01 -2.94
CA MET A 722 15.23 -10.92 -4.38
C MET A 722 14.73 -9.53 -4.79
N HIS A 723 14.19 -8.74 -3.86
CA HIS A 723 13.81 -7.35 -4.15
C HIS A 723 14.99 -6.38 -4.04
N GLN A 724 16.07 -6.75 -3.32
CA GLN A 724 17.27 -5.93 -3.20
C GLN A 724 18.01 -5.80 -4.54
N ILE A 725 18.08 -6.90 -5.32
CA ILE A 725 18.75 -6.89 -6.64
C ILE A 725 18.05 -5.99 -7.67
N SER A 726 16.79 -5.62 -7.44
CA SER A 726 16.05 -4.71 -8.32
C SER A 726 16.09 -3.24 -7.86
N ILE A 727 16.89 -2.93 -6.82
CA ILE A 727 17.16 -1.55 -6.39
C ILE A 727 18.21 -0.92 -7.31
N THR A 728 17.87 0.21 -7.93
CA THR A 728 18.74 0.96 -8.84
C THR A 728 19.03 2.37 -8.33
N GLY A 729 20.22 2.90 -8.64
CA GLY A 729 20.61 4.27 -8.31
C GLY A 729 21.06 4.51 -6.87
N TYR A 730 21.38 3.46 -6.11
CA TYR A 730 22.06 3.59 -4.81
C TYR A 730 23.57 3.75 -5.04
N GLU A 731 24.15 4.81 -4.47
CA GLU A 731 25.59 5.09 -4.54
C GLU A 731 26.29 4.45 -3.33
N GLY A 732 26.72 3.21 -3.50
CA GLY A 732 27.41 2.41 -2.47
C GLY A 732 27.13 0.92 -2.63
N ASP A 733 27.74 0.07 -1.80
CA ASP A 733 27.42 -1.35 -1.76
C ASP A 733 26.19 -1.58 -0.85
N ILE A 734 25.09 -2.05 -1.44
CA ILE A 734 23.86 -2.36 -0.70
C ILE A 734 24.10 -3.51 0.29
N CYS A 735 25.03 -4.42 -0.01
CA CYS A 735 25.37 -5.55 0.85
C CYS A 735 25.94 -5.08 2.21
N GLU A 736 26.60 -3.92 2.26
CA GLU A 736 27.14 -3.37 3.51
C GLU A 736 26.07 -2.95 4.51
N LEU A 737 24.84 -2.69 4.05
CA LEU A 737 23.69 -2.33 4.89
C LEU A 737 23.21 -3.51 5.77
N GLY A 738 23.67 -4.72 5.49
CA GLY A 738 23.29 -5.96 6.15
C GLY A 738 22.10 -6.63 5.48
N ARG A 739 21.43 -7.53 6.19
CA ARG A 739 20.26 -8.25 5.64
C ARG A 739 19.03 -7.36 5.55
N VAL A 740 18.19 -7.60 4.54
CA VAL A 740 16.82 -7.05 4.48
C VAL A 740 15.98 -7.77 5.52
N LEU A 741 15.45 -7.03 6.47
CA LEU A 741 14.60 -7.56 7.54
C LEU A 741 13.14 -7.55 7.12
N MET A 742 12.75 -6.50 6.41
CA MET A 742 11.39 -6.28 5.92
C MET A 742 11.40 -5.36 4.71
N GLN A 743 10.47 -5.59 3.79
CA GLN A 743 10.12 -4.62 2.77
C GLN A 743 8.61 -4.46 2.64
N GLY A 744 8.19 -3.36 2.02
CA GLY A 744 6.78 -3.14 1.75
C GLY A 744 6.52 -1.82 1.02
N SER A 745 5.34 -1.73 0.39
CA SER A 745 4.89 -0.52 -0.31
C SER A 745 3.96 0.30 0.59
N PHE A 746 4.34 1.56 0.85
CA PHE A 746 3.64 2.45 1.75
C PHE A 746 3.34 3.80 1.12
N SER A 747 2.28 4.43 1.62
CA SER A 747 1.99 5.85 1.40
C SER A 747 2.79 6.67 2.41
N VAL A 748 3.72 7.50 1.94
CA VAL A 748 4.64 8.25 2.82
C VAL A 748 4.47 9.76 2.60
N TRP A 749 4.29 10.51 3.69
CA TRP A 749 4.40 11.97 3.73
C TRP A 749 5.69 12.37 4.41
N ILE A 750 6.29 13.48 3.99
CA ILE A 750 7.54 14.00 4.55
C ILE A 750 7.25 15.39 5.12
N SER A 751 7.60 15.60 6.38
CA SER A 751 7.54 16.89 7.07
C SER A 751 8.95 17.23 7.57
N HIS A 752 9.47 18.38 7.15
CA HIS A 752 10.77 18.89 7.61
C HIS A 752 10.55 20.04 8.60
N LYS A 753 11.11 19.93 9.80
CA LYS A 753 11.13 21.04 10.77
C LYS A 753 12.40 21.87 10.57
N LYS A 754 12.26 22.97 9.82
CA LYS A 754 13.20 24.10 9.62
C LYS A 754 14.03 24.09 8.32
N GLY A 755 13.76 25.10 7.48
CA GLY A 755 14.64 25.56 6.40
C GLY A 755 13.93 26.50 5.41
N PRO A 756 14.50 27.65 5.01
CA PRO A 756 13.90 28.58 4.04
C PRO A 756 14.05 28.11 2.58
N THR A 757 14.05 26.80 2.33
CA THR A 757 14.48 26.23 1.04
C THR A 757 13.29 25.79 0.20
N ARG A 758 12.86 26.72 -0.65
CA ARG A 758 12.21 26.55 -1.97
C ARG A 758 10.76 26.02 -2.00
N MET A 759 9.88 26.95 -2.40
CA MET A 759 8.53 26.84 -3.01
C MET A 759 8.29 25.70 -4.04
N LYS A 760 9.24 24.80 -4.32
CA LYS A 760 9.04 23.65 -5.23
C LYS A 760 8.41 22.42 -4.56
N GLU A 761 8.18 22.44 -3.25
CA GLU A 761 7.63 21.29 -2.52
C GLU A 761 6.18 21.44 -2.02
N LEU A 762 5.45 22.50 -2.40
CA LEU A 762 4.01 22.63 -2.09
C LEU A 762 3.11 21.60 -2.80
N ALA A 763 3.68 20.75 -3.68
CA ALA A 763 2.96 19.66 -4.35
C ALA A 763 2.80 18.36 -3.52
N ARG A 764 3.24 18.32 -2.24
CA ARG A 764 3.31 17.08 -1.44
C ARG A 764 2.17 16.85 -0.43
N PHE A 765 0.96 17.36 -0.67
CA PHE A 765 -0.24 16.83 0.00
C PHE A 765 -0.64 15.44 -0.49
N LYS A 766 -0.13 15.02 -1.65
CA LYS A 766 -0.30 13.65 -2.14
C LYS A 766 0.74 12.75 -1.47
N PRO A 767 0.31 11.67 -0.75
CA PRO A 767 1.27 10.69 -0.24
C PRO A 767 2.14 10.18 -1.37
N MET A 768 3.45 10.21 -1.13
CA MET A 768 4.39 9.61 -2.04
C MET A 768 4.31 8.10 -1.87
N GLN A 769 4.06 7.39 -2.95
CA GLN A 769 4.23 5.94 -2.94
C GLN A 769 5.73 5.63 -2.84
N ARG A 770 6.09 4.97 -1.75
CA ARG A 770 7.46 4.54 -1.46
C ARG A 770 7.46 3.07 -1.12
N HIS A 771 8.45 2.37 -1.63
CA HIS A 771 8.78 1.04 -1.21
C HIS A 771 9.91 1.17 -0.18
N LEU A 772 9.67 0.73 1.04
CA LEU A 772 10.62 0.81 2.14
C LEU A 772 11.35 -0.50 2.26
N PHE A 773 12.68 -0.46 2.35
CA PHE A 773 13.52 -1.61 2.67
C PHE A 773 14.21 -1.37 4.00
N LEU A 774 13.81 -2.13 5.02
CA LEU A 774 14.42 -2.09 6.34
C LEU A 774 15.61 -3.05 6.36
N TYR A 775 16.81 -2.51 6.33
CA TYR A 775 18.06 -3.24 6.52
C TYR A 775 18.48 -3.28 7.99
N GLU A 776 19.47 -4.11 8.31
CA GLU A 776 20.03 -4.17 9.66
C GLU A 776 20.67 -2.84 10.10
N LYS A 777 21.29 -2.10 9.17
CA LYS A 777 22.01 -0.85 9.47
C LYS A 777 21.34 0.41 8.90
N ALA A 778 20.37 0.28 7.99
CA ALA A 778 19.70 1.42 7.37
C ALA A 778 18.23 1.15 7.01
N LEU A 779 17.47 2.20 6.73
CA LEU A 779 16.17 2.15 6.10
C LEU A 779 16.26 2.85 4.74
N LEU A 780 16.09 2.11 3.65
CA LEU A 780 16.06 2.67 2.30
C LEU A 780 14.64 3.02 1.89
N LEU A 781 14.48 4.19 1.30
CA LEU A 781 13.25 4.65 0.68
C LEU A 781 13.46 4.61 -0.84
N CYS A 782 12.67 3.79 -1.51
CA CYS A 782 12.71 3.63 -2.97
C CYS A 782 11.38 4.01 -3.61
N LYS A 783 11.40 4.41 -4.88
CA LYS A 783 10.19 4.58 -5.71
C LYS A 783 10.11 3.39 -6.66
N ARG A 784 9.05 2.57 -6.50
CA ARG A 784 8.72 1.48 -7.43
C ARG A 784 8.49 2.05 -8.84
N ARG A 785 9.10 1.44 -9.83
CA ARG A 785 8.93 1.69 -11.26
C ARG A 785 8.20 0.49 -11.85
N GLU A 786 7.31 0.78 -12.79
CA GLU A 786 6.76 -0.22 -13.69
C GLU A 786 7.41 0.06 -15.04
N GLU A 787 8.23 -0.86 -15.55
CA GLU A 787 8.75 -0.76 -16.89
C GLU A 787 7.67 -1.23 -17.87
N HIS A 788 7.36 -0.41 -18.87
CA HIS A 788 6.47 -0.76 -20.00
C HIS A 788 7.35 -1.05 -21.21
N GLY A 789 8.09 -2.16 -21.16
CA GLY A 789 8.90 -2.66 -22.27
C GLY A 789 8.29 -3.92 -22.88
N GLU A 790 8.48 -4.12 -24.19
CA GLU A 790 8.19 -5.38 -24.89
C GLU A 790 9.21 -6.46 -24.47
N GLY A 791 8.98 -7.05 -23.30
CA GLY A 791 9.81 -8.14 -22.77
C GLY A 791 9.12 -8.79 -21.59
N ALA A 792 9.06 -10.12 -21.57
CA ALA A 792 8.27 -10.92 -20.65
C ALA A 792 8.81 -11.02 -19.20
N ASP A 793 9.50 -9.99 -18.68
CA ASP A 793 9.97 -9.99 -17.30
C ASP A 793 9.27 -8.90 -16.48
N LYS A 794 8.22 -9.33 -15.76
CA LYS A 794 7.32 -8.49 -14.94
C LYS A 794 7.92 -8.17 -13.56
N THR A 795 9.24 -8.13 -13.42
CA THR A 795 9.88 -7.90 -12.13
C THR A 795 9.88 -6.40 -11.80
N PRO A 796 9.32 -5.98 -10.65
CA PRO A 796 9.27 -4.56 -10.29
C PRO A 796 10.68 -4.03 -9.96
N SER A 797 11.07 -2.93 -10.58
CA SER A 797 12.32 -2.22 -10.28
C SER A 797 12.10 -1.09 -9.28
N TYR A 798 13.09 -0.83 -8.42
CA TYR A 798 12.99 0.12 -7.31
C TYR A 798 14.06 1.19 -7.44
N SER A 799 13.67 2.41 -7.81
CA SER A 799 14.62 3.53 -7.90
C SER A 799 14.88 4.13 -6.52
N PHE A 800 16.14 4.11 -6.07
CA PHE A 800 16.58 4.70 -4.81
C PHE A 800 16.19 6.19 -4.70
N LYS A 801 15.80 6.62 -3.50
CA LYS A 801 15.46 8.03 -3.19
C LYS A 801 16.17 8.55 -1.96
N HIS A 802 16.23 7.77 -0.89
CA HIS A 802 16.78 8.22 0.37
C HIS A 802 17.22 7.05 1.27
N CYS A 803 18.20 7.28 2.14
CA CYS A 803 18.76 6.28 3.06
C CYS A 803 18.83 6.89 4.46
N LEU A 804 18.20 6.25 5.44
CA LEU A 804 18.22 6.66 6.84
C LEU A 804 19.06 5.66 7.64
N LYS A 805 20.15 6.11 8.26
CA LYS A 805 20.97 5.24 9.12
C LYS A 805 20.22 4.86 10.38
N MET A 806 20.17 3.57 10.72
CA MET A 806 19.38 3.10 11.86
C MET A 806 19.83 3.67 13.21
N THR A 807 21.06 4.19 13.30
CA THR A 807 21.60 4.86 14.49
C THR A 807 20.88 6.15 14.87
N ALA A 808 20.24 6.83 13.91
CA ALA A 808 19.56 8.11 14.11
C ALA A 808 18.06 8.07 13.76
N VAL A 809 17.51 6.87 13.53
CA VAL A 809 16.09 6.65 13.24
C VAL A 809 15.31 6.38 14.52
N GLY A 810 14.25 7.14 14.76
CA GLY A 810 13.25 6.86 15.78
C GLY A 810 11.84 6.69 15.21
N ILE A 811 10.91 6.29 16.07
CA ILE A 811 9.55 5.89 15.66
C ILE A 811 8.52 6.49 16.61
N THR A 812 7.36 6.90 16.08
CA THR A 812 6.14 7.15 16.86
C THR A 812 5.08 6.17 16.39
N GLU A 813 4.61 5.28 17.27
CA GLU A 813 3.64 4.25 16.88
C GLU A 813 2.26 4.84 16.58
N ASN A 814 1.79 5.73 17.44
CA ASN A 814 0.43 6.24 17.37
C ASN A 814 0.45 7.67 16.85
N VAL A 815 -0.07 7.85 15.64
CA VAL A 815 -0.41 9.16 15.10
C VAL A 815 -1.86 9.43 15.48
N LYS A 816 -2.14 10.58 16.09
CA LYS A 816 -3.51 10.98 16.47
C LYS A 816 -4.41 10.96 15.22
N GLY A 817 -5.55 10.29 15.30
CA GLY A 817 -6.58 10.29 14.26
C GLY A 817 -6.52 9.15 13.23
N ASP A 818 -5.50 8.28 13.19
CA ASP A 818 -5.48 7.15 12.24
C ASP A 818 -4.68 5.93 12.76
N GLY A 819 -5.41 4.87 13.13
CA GLY A 819 -4.85 3.59 13.58
C GLY A 819 -4.08 2.81 12.51
N LYS A 820 -3.95 3.32 11.28
CA LYS A 820 -3.15 2.75 10.18
C LYS A 820 -1.87 3.56 9.86
N LYS A 821 -1.62 4.66 10.59
CA LYS A 821 -0.42 5.51 10.45
C LYS A 821 0.56 5.39 11.61
N PHE A 822 1.85 5.45 11.29
CA PHE A 822 2.96 5.60 12.24
C PHE A 822 3.97 6.61 11.69
N GLU A 823 4.81 7.18 12.55
CA GLU A 823 5.88 8.08 12.15
C GLU A 823 7.24 7.39 12.25
N ILE A 824 8.08 7.65 11.26
CA ILE A 824 9.52 7.42 11.32
C ILE A 824 10.16 8.79 11.34
N TRP A 825 10.96 9.10 12.34
CA TRP A 825 11.66 10.38 12.43
C TRP A 825 13.16 10.16 12.45
N TYR A 826 13.90 11.11 11.90
CA TYR A 826 15.35 11.05 11.77
C TYR A 826 16.01 12.26 12.46
N SER A 827 17.21 12.06 13.02
CA SER A 827 18.05 13.14 13.59
C SER A 827 17.26 14.06 14.55
N GLY A 828 16.63 13.50 15.58
CA GLY A 828 15.89 14.32 16.56
C GLY A 828 14.61 14.99 16.02
N ARG A 829 13.95 14.37 15.02
CA ARG A 829 12.74 14.86 14.32
C ARG A 829 12.98 16.08 13.41
N GLU A 830 14.19 16.27 12.91
CA GLU A 830 14.47 17.21 11.81
C GLU A 830 13.70 16.80 10.54
N GLU A 831 13.65 15.49 10.29
CA GLU A 831 12.83 14.88 9.24
C GLU A 831 11.83 13.92 9.86
N VAL A 832 10.56 14.04 9.46
CA VAL A 832 9.47 13.19 9.92
C VAL A 832 8.74 12.60 8.72
N TYR A 833 8.75 11.27 8.64
CA TYR A 833 8.06 10.48 7.63
C TYR A 833 6.79 9.88 8.25
N VAL A 834 5.63 10.35 7.83
CA VAL A 834 4.36 9.72 8.21
C VAL A 834 4.11 8.58 7.24
N VAL A 835 3.96 7.36 7.73
CA VAL A 835 3.81 6.14 6.93
C VAL A 835 2.42 5.57 7.16
N GLN A 836 1.63 5.40 6.09
CA GLN A 836 0.32 4.74 6.13
C GLN A 836 0.36 3.37 5.45
N VAL A 837 -0.23 2.39 6.11
CA VAL A 837 -0.34 1.00 5.65
C VAL A 837 -1.65 0.81 4.86
N ARG A 838 -1.61 0.01 3.78
CA ARG A 838 -2.72 -0.08 2.81
C ARG A 838 -3.90 -0.95 3.27
N SER A 839 -3.70 -2.05 4.01
CA SER A 839 -4.80 -2.99 4.26
C SER A 839 -4.78 -3.75 5.59
N THR A 840 -3.63 -4.23 6.09
CA THR A 840 -3.61 -5.08 7.29
C THR A 840 -2.90 -4.43 8.48
N ASN A 841 -3.53 -4.47 9.67
CA ASN A 841 -2.86 -4.13 10.94
C ASN A 841 -1.63 -5.01 11.18
N ILE A 842 -1.56 -6.18 10.54
CA ILE A 842 -0.48 -7.15 10.61
C ILE A 842 0.82 -6.58 10.02
N GLU A 843 0.79 -6.04 8.80
CA GLU A 843 1.98 -5.39 8.18
C GLU A 843 2.53 -4.25 9.04
N ARG A 844 1.63 -3.42 9.59
CA ARG A 844 1.96 -2.35 10.54
C ARG A 844 2.66 -2.90 11.78
N ILE A 845 2.07 -3.91 12.42
CA ILE A 845 2.59 -4.51 13.65
C ILE A 845 3.96 -5.14 13.39
N PHE A 846 4.13 -5.87 12.29
CA PHE A 846 5.41 -6.46 11.93
C PHE A 846 6.48 -5.40 11.69
N PHE A 847 6.18 -4.35 10.91
CA PHE A 847 7.15 -3.30 10.58
C PHE A 847 7.57 -2.51 11.82
N LEU A 848 6.60 -2.15 12.67
CA LEU A 848 6.88 -1.50 13.96
C LEU A 848 7.69 -2.40 14.90
N LYS A 849 7.35 -3.69 15.02
CA LYS A 849 8.12 -4.64 15.84
C LYS A 849 9.56 -4.76 15.36
N GLY A 850 9.77 -4.91 14.05
CA GLY A 850 11.10 -5.03 13.45
C GLY A 850 11.98 -3.79 13.73
N MET A 851 11.44 -2.60 13.47
CA MET A 851 12.17 -1.35 13.73
C MET A 851 12.41 -1.10 15.23
N LYS A 852 11.46 -1.45 16.12
CA LYS A 852 11.63 -1.37 17.57
C LYS A 852 12.72 -2.29 18.09
N LEU A 853 12.72 -3.55 17.66
CA LEU A 853 13.74 -4.53 18.04
C LEU A 853 15.14 -4.03 17.70
N LYS A 854 15.31 -3.37 16.54
CA LYS A 854 16.59 -2.79 16.13
C LYS A 854 16.93 -1.53 16.91
N ASN A 855 15.98 -0.62 17.11
CA ASN A 855 16.19 0.56 17.96
C ASN A 855 16.58 0.16 19.40
N LEU A 856 15.93 -0.86 19.95
CA LEU A 856 16.24 -1.39 21.27
C LEU A 856 17.65 -1.99 21.30
N LYS A 857 17.99 -2.89 20.36
CA LYS A 857 19.35 -3.47 20.26
C LYS A 857 20.42 -2.39 20.13
N ILE A 858 20.24 -1.40 19.26
CA ILE A 858 21.20 -0.30 19.08
C ILE A 858 21.34 0.52 20.37
N ARG A 859 20.24 0.82 21.06
CA ARG A 859 20.27 1.50 22.35
C ARG A 859 20.98 0.67 23.42
N THR A 860 20.72 -0.64 23.49
CA THR A 860 21.38 -1.55 24.43
C THR A 860 22.88 -1.65 24.16
N THR A 861 23.30 -1.71 22.88
CA THR A 861 24.72 -1.69 22.50
C THR A 861 25.37 -0.34 22.81
N LEU A 862 24.69 0.78 22.54
CA LEU A 862 25.18 2.13 22.89
C LEU A 862 25.29 2.33 24.40
N THR A 863 24.30 1.89 25.18
CA THR A 863 24.38 1.93 26.65
C THR A 863 25.42 0.97 27.18
N GLY A 864 25.63 -0.18 26.53
CA GLY A 864 26.70 -1.13 26.87
C GLY A 864 28.08 -0.53 26.61
N ILE A 865 28.28 0.14 25.48
CA ILE A 865 29.51 0.88 25.16
C ILE A 865 29.72 2.06 26.11
N GLN A 866 28.66 2.80 26.46
CA GLN A 866 28.73 3.87 27.47
C GLN A 866 29.04 3.33 28.87
N LEU A 867 28.50 2.17 29.24
CA LEU A 867 28.83 1.48 30.50
C LEU A 867 30.27 0.96 30.50
N ILE A 868 30.79 0.48 29.37
CA ILE A 868 32.20 0.08 29.20
C ILE A 868 33.11 1.32 29.30
N GLN A 869 32.76 2.42 28.64
CA GLN A 869 33.49 3.69 28.75
C GLN A 869 33.45 4.27 30.18
N LEU A 870 32.32 4.20 30.87
CA LEU A 870 32.20 4.57 32.28
C LEU A 870 32.99 3.62 33.20
N THR A 871 33.05 2.31 32.90
CA THR A 871 33.89 1.39 33.69
C THR A 871 35.37 1.58 33.43
N ASP A 872 35.78 1.96 32.22
CA ASP A 872 37.16 2.32 31.90
C ASP A 872 37.56 3.69 32.49
N GLU A 873 36.65 4.66 32.55
CA GLU A 873 36.85 5.92 33.28
C GLU A 873 36.92 5.71 34.80
N ILE A 874 36.09 4.82 35.37
CA ILE A 874 36.14 4.47 36.80
C ILE A 874 37.42 3.67 37.12
N LYS A 875 37.89 2.79 36.23
CA LYS A 875 39.19 2.12 36.38
C LYS A 875 40.37 3.09 36.24
N GLY A 876 40.31 4.05 35.32
CA GLY A 876 41.30 5.12 35.18
C GLY A 876 41.35 6.07 36.37
N SER A 877 40.19 6.34 37.00
CA SER A 877 40.10 7.18 38.22
C SER A 877 40.60 6.45 39.47
N LYS A 878 40.39 5.12 39.58
CA LYS A 878 40.98 4.30 40.66
C LYS A 878 42.50 4.19 40.57
N ASN A 879 43.07 4.10 39.37
CA ASN A 879 44.54 4.10 39.20
C ASN A 879 45.18 5.45 39.57
N LYS A 880 44.51 6.58 39.32
CA LYS A 880 44.98 7.90 39.76
C LYS A 880 44.85 8.14 41.27
N GLN A 881 43.99 7.40 41.97
CA GLN A 881 43.94 7.43 43.44
C GLN A 881 44.97 6.50 44.09
N LEU A 882 45.39 5.40 43.45
CA LEU A 882 46.50 4.59 43.97
C LEU A 882 47.87 5.26 43.80
N GLU A 883 48.11 6.06 42.76
CA GLU A 883 49.38 6.78 42.59
C GLU A 883 49.59 7.94 43.59
N LYS A 884 48.55 8.39 44.30
CA LYS A 884 48.68 9.42 45.36
C LYS A 884 49.02 8.86 46.74
N TYR A 885 49.01 7.54 46.93
CA TYR A 885 49.35 6.89 48.22
C TYR A 885 50.72 6.20 48.23
N THR A 886 51.51 6.30 47.15
CA THR A 886 52.85 5.68 47.04
C THR A 886 54.00 6.70 47.08
N VAL A 887 53.76 7.88 47.66
CA VAL A 887 54.81 8.87 47.95
C VAL A 887 54.70 9.25 49.42
N TYR A 888 54.87 8.29 50.33
CA TYR A 888 55.32 8.45 51.73
C TYR A 888 55.50 7.05 52.34
N THR A 889 56.57 6.36 51.93
CA THR A 889 57.31 5.34 52.70
C THR A 889 58.64 5.11 52.01
#